data_AF-A0A815N1X9-F1
#
_entry.id   AF-A0A815N1X9-F1
#
_cell.length_a   1.000
_cell.length_b   1.000
_cell.length_c   1.000
_cell.angle_alpha   90.00
_cell.angle_beta   90.00
_cell.angle_gamma   90.00
#
_symmetry.space_group_name_H-M   'P 1'
#
loop_
_entity.id
_entity.type
_entity.pdbx_description
1 polymer ?
#
loop_
_entity_poly.entity_id
_entity_poly.type
_entity_poly.pdbx_seq_one_letter_code
_entity_poly.pdbx_strand_id
1 'polypeptide(L)'
;MATAALPNDDFNTNTDDKSLEIFSLIWLDANINVKETRGTEQKLRSIINHIKKFQDIKQCQQYIEQRSQQDRLILIVSGRLGREIVPDIHQLRQVISVYVYCMDEKSNEQWTFKFSKIKSVVVNLDELISQITADYKFQEKVEEPLSINIFSTSVDAGKSTTGVNGQFVFSQILFDCLLRLKSTEIDKNELSNICQSGYEGNHIELNNLREFQQDYSPNEVLWWYTKETFFYKTLNAALRTQNIHMIFLFRSFIYDIYRQLQNYQSKKFERVYRCQLMSNDELNSLKQNIGQFISINSFFSTTDERSTALFLLGDISTQIDSERVLFEIDADPNIVNTKPFANISEHSYFPVESEVLFMIGSIFRLNNIYRNDDQIWIIKMTLCNDDEHNLKQVLMHMKQQIENEEINLRTLGKLLWKMGKLDLTEKYFNRLLQELPPNDPLLSSLYEDLGELASQTNDYDMSVHWHQKSLAIKNQLTVNPTIEIINNSIENDRLVLVTTDKFGKQIFPSIHHLGQISSIYINSEDKQWRNDFRKLKGIHVKMDELISQIREDYKNRRKIEEPVWMNICTTISDAGKSTTEINGQFALSQLLLDCLLRLKSNENDRNELISYCEKEYEGNQNELNHLHEFQSSYSSDNVLWWYTRESFFYKTLNAALRKENIHMIYLYRSFIIDIQNQLQNHQCQCSTRVYRSQLISIDELNYLKNSVGQYVSVNSFLSTSFQKDIANFYVGDTNHRWVGLEKVLFEIDADPKVVTTKPFANISQFSDFSNELEVLFMLGSIFRLNSVIRDDENEIWIINMCLCSDDEHDLKQILMDMKNEIGDGETNLCILGTVVRRMGHLDLAKTYYYRCLDELPQNDPLVLTVYKDLAEIAAQQKDYEEHLRLRHIIVKIKDEVHLNDNEIETSEIDKLTYNSKTNIKEKIELNDNEIEIETSETDKLTYNDTIQKRKSKHYIRKSILNKWKQNPITVAGGNGKGQALNQLHGPRGIFIDTNKNIFIADFNNHRIIEWKNNAKEGQIIVGVNGQGNRMNQLDHPTDVIVDEQSHSIIIADSLNKRVIQWTNQTQQILIQNIDCYGLAMDKQGFLYVSDRVKNEVRRWRIGEYNEGVVVAGGNEKGNQLNQLYGPTFIFVDEDQSVYVSDSDNDRVMKWKKGSKEGTIVAGGNGEGRNLTQLSSPYGVIVDDLGQIYVADRGNDRIMRWCEGKGEVVVGGNGKENQLYGPRGLSFDDEGNLYVVDLGNNRIVKFEIIL
;
A
#
# COMPACT_ATOMS: atom_id res chain seq x y z
N MET A 1 6.81 -34.79 -41.81
CA MET A 1 6.88 -35.54 -40.53
C MET A 1 7.35 -34.55 -39.46
N ALA A 2 6.55 -34.44 -38.39
CA ALA A 2 6.73 -33.66 -37.15
C ALA A 2 8.15 -33.82 -36.53
N THR A 3 8.88 -32.77 -36.12
CA THR A 3 8.81 -31.93 -34.89
C THR A 3 8.86 -32.67 -33.55
N ALA A 4 9.97 -32.50 -32.82
CA ALA A 4 9.99 -32.20 -31.38
C ALA A 4 11.36 -31.60 -30.99
N ALA A 5 11.32 -30.36 -30.50
CA ALA A 5 12.41 -29.61 -29.92
C ALA A 5 12.48 -29.87 -28.40
N LEU A 6 13.66 -29.71 -27.80
CA LEU A 6 13.84 -29.43 -26.37
C LEU A 6 14.71 -28.17 -26.26
N PRO A 7 14.31 -27.13 -25.50
CA PRO A 7 14.98 -25.83 -25.48
C PRO A 7 15.99 -25.66 -24.33
N ASN A 8 17.09 -24.96 -24.66
CA ASN A 8 17.94 -24.05 -23.87
C ASN A 8 17.81 -24.03 -22.33
N ASP A 9 18.87 -24.49 -21.65
CA ASP A 9 19.23 -24.08 -20.29
C ASP A 9 20.08 -22.79 -20.37
N ASP A 10 19.40 -21.63 -20.31
CA ASP A 10 19.98 -20.34 -19.93
C ASP A 10 19.25 -19.88 -18.66
N PHE A 11 19.86 -20.09 -17.49
CA PHE A 11 19.59 -19.28 -16.29
C PHE A 11 20.92 -18.98 -15.59
N ASN A 12 21.32 -17.71 -15.72
CA ASN A 12 22.42 -17.09 -14.99
C ASN A 12 22.21 -17.24 -13.48
N THR A 13 22.96 -18.15 -12.86
CA THR A 13 23.36 -18.02 -11.46
C THR A 13 24.88 -17.88 -11.46
N ASN A 14 25.39 -16.88 -10.73
CA ASN A 14 26.82 -16.71 -10.50
C ASN A 14 27.42 -18.02 -10.00
N THR A 15 28.18 -18.69 -10.85
CA THR A 15 28.75 -20.03 -10.65
C THR A 15 30.07 -20.01 -9.86
N ASP A 16 30.29 -19.02 -8.99
CA ASP A 16 31.59 -18.81 -8.36
C ASP A 16 31.70 -19.10 -6.85
N ASP A 17 30.63 -19.59 -6.21
CA ASP A 17 30.60 -19.80 -4.75
C ASP A 17 30.47 -21.28 -4.33
N LYS A 18 31.39 -22.13 -4.84
CA LYS A 18 31.51 -23.55 -4.44
C LYS A 18 32.43 -23.79 -3.24
N SER A 19 33.02 -22.75 -2.63
CA SER A 19 34.04 -22.94 -1.60
C SER A 19 33.42 -23.16 -0.21
N LEU A 20 33.58 -24.39 0.32
CA LEU A 20 33.23 -24.74 1.70
C LEU A 20 34.21 -24.16 2.75
N GLU A 21 35.34 -23.62 2.30
CA GLU A 21 36.40 -23.01 3.11
C GLU A 21 36.72 -21.60 2.58
N ILE A 22 37.05 -20.68 3.49
CA ILE A 22 37.37 -19.27 3.17
C ILE A 22 38.81 -19.12 2.60
N PHE A 23 39.67 -20.10 2.85
CA PHE A 23 41.06 -20.09 2.41
C PHE A 23 41.21 -20.72 1.04
N SER A 24 41.96 -20.06 0.16
CA SER A 24 42.37 -20.59 -1.13
C SER A 24 43.86 -20.41 -1.34
N LEU A 25 44.51 -21.45 -1.86
CA LEU A 25 45.91 -21.44 -2.20
C LEU A 25 46.09 -21.30 -3.71
N ILE A 26 46.82 -20.26 -4.11
CA ILE A 26 47.13 -19.94 -5.49
C ILE A 26 48.60 -20.28 -5.74
N TRP A 27 48.85 -21.16 -6.70
CA TRP A 27 50.20 -21.50 -7.13
C TRP A 27 50.48 -20.94 -8.53
N LEU A 28 51.28 -19.88 -8.59
CA LEU A 28 51.71 -19.22 -9.82
C LEU A 28 53.12 -19.68 -10.18
N ASP A 29 53.21 -20.88 -10.77
CA ASP A 29 54.30 -21.42 -11.62
C ASP A 29 54.03 -22.93 -11.85
N ALA A 30 53.44 -23.31 -12.99
CA ALA A 30 53.02 -24.70 -13.21
C ALA A 30 54.08 -25.59 -13.92
N ASN A 31 55.33 -25.13 -14.07
CA ASN A 31 56.40 -25.90 -14.73
C ASN A 31 57.32 -26.65 -13.75
N ILE A 32 56.79 -27.05 -12.59
CA ILE A 32 57.50 -27.92 -11.64
C ILE A 32 57.24 -29.38 -12.01
N ASN A 33 58.28 -30.21 -11.90
CA ASN A 33 58.33 -31.60 -12.36
C ASN A 33 57.05 -32.40 -12.04
N VAL A 34 56.36 -32.90 -13.07
CA VAL A 34 54.97 -33.45 -13.02
C VAL A 34 54.80 -34.59 -12.00
N LYS A 35 55.88 -35.31 -11.67
CA LYS A 35 55.89 -36.39 -10.65
C LYS A 35 55.96 -35.88 -9.21
N GLU A 36 56.70 -34.81 -8.93
CA GLU A 36 56.80 -34.20 -7.59
C GLU A 36 55.55 -33.35 -7.28
N THR A 37 54.96 -32.72 -8.31
CA THR A 37 53.77 -31.86 -8.16
C THR A 37 52.53 -32.60 -7.66
N ARG A 38 52.34 -33.90 -7.99
CA ARG A 38 51.15 -34.66 -7.53
C ARG A 38 51.19 -34.95 -6.02
N GLY A 39 52.32 -35.40 -5.50
CA GLY A 39 52.49 -35.64 -4.06
C GLY A 39 52.47 -34.34 -3.26
N THR A 40 53.02 -33.27 -3.82
CA THR A 40 52.98 -31.93 -3.23
C THR A 40 51.57 -31.38 -3.15
N GLU A 41 50.82 -31.47 -4.23
CA GLU A 41 49.43 -31.03 -4.27
C GLU A 41 48.56 -31.80 -3.28
N GLN A 42 48.76 -33.12 -3.14
CA GLN A 42 48.07 -33.91 -2.12
C GLN A 42 48.39 -33.45 -0.69
N LYS A 43 49.66 -33.15 -0.39
CA LYS A 43 50.04 -32.60 0.92
C LYS A 43 49.43 -31.21 1.15
N LEU A 44 49.44 -30.33 0.15
CA LEU A 44 48.83 -29.00 0.28
C LEU A 44 47.31 -29.08 0.42
N ARG A 45 46.63 -30.01 -0.28
CA ARG A 45 45.19 -30.26 -0.17
C ARG A 45 44.77 -30.78 1.21
N SER A 46 45.70 -31.39 1.95
CA SER A 46 45.46 -31.77 3.35
C SER A 46 45.44 -30.59 4.32
N ILE A 47 45.92 -29.41 3.89
CA ILE A 47 45.97 -28.18 4.68
C ILE A 47 44.89 -27.20 4.21
N ILE A 48 44.85 -26.91 2.90
CA ILE A 48 43.89 -26.00 2.26
C ILE A 48 43.23 -26.75 1.12
N ASN A 49 41.91 -26.88 1.18
CA ASN A 49 41.20 -27.72 0.23
C ASN A 49 41.16 -27.12 -1.20
N HIS A 50 41.06 -25.78 -1.31
CA HIS A 50 41.05 -25.08 -2.60
C HIS A 50 42.45 -24.70 -3.07
N ILE A 51 42.94 -25.41 -4.09
CA ILE A 51 44.19 -25.09 -4.79
C ILE A 51 43.93 -24.71 -6.25
N LYS A 52 44.36 -23.52 -6.66
CA LYS A 52 44.32 -23.04 -8.05
C LYS A 52 45.73 -22.83 -8.58
N LYS A 53 45.96 -23.19 -9.85
CA LYS A 53 47.27 -23.05 -10.49
C LYS A 53 47.16 -22.12 -11.69
N PHE A 54 48.11 -21.21 -11.82
CA PHE A 54 48.19 -20.29 -12.96
C PHE A 54 49.57 -20.36 -13.62
N GLN A 55 49.58 -20.24 -14.95
CA GLN A 55 50.80 -20.07 -15.74
C GLN A 55 50.97 -18.62 -16.22
N ASP A 56 49.89 -17.85 -16.24
CA ASP A 56 49.83 -16.49 -16.76
C ASP A 56 49.53 -15.50 -15.63
N ILE A 57 50.33 -14.43 -15.55
CA ILE A 57 50.22 -13.41 -14.51
C ILE A 57 48.88 -12.66 -14.61
N LYS A 58 48.43 -12.31 -15.82
CA LYS A 58 47.20 -11.53 -16.00
C LYS A 58 45.98 -12.34 -15.59
N GLN A 59 45.93 -13.62 -15.93
CA GLN A 59 44.86 -14.51 -15.49
C GLN A 59 44.85 -14.66 -13.96
N CYS A 60 46.03 -14.81 -13.34
CA CYS A 60 46.15 -14.88 -11.90
C CYS A 60 45.70 -13.58 -11.21
N GLN A 61 46.09 -12.43 -11.75
CA GLN A 61 45.70 -11.13 -11.22
C GLN A 61 44.19 -10.89 -11.36
N GLN A 62 43.61 -11.16 -12.54
CA GLN A 62 42.17 -11.07 -12.75
C GLN A 62 41.40 -11.97 -11.79
N TYR A 63 41.88 -13.21 -11.57
CA TYR A 63 41.26 -14.11 -10.60
C TYR A 63 41.30 -13.56 -9.17
N ILE A 64 42.42 -12.95 -8.75
CA ILE A 64 42.56 -12.34 -7.41
C ILE A 64 41.67 -11.11 -7.25
N GLU A 65 41.57 -10.27 -8.29
CA GLU A 65 40.77 -9.04 -8.28
C GLU A 65 39.26 -9.31 -8.31
N GLN A 66 38.83 -10.43 -8.89
CA GLN A 66 37.42 -10.85 -8.95
C GLN A 66 36.91 -11.51 -7.65
N ARG A 67 37.81 -11.92 -6.75
CA ARG A 67 37.45 -12.61 -5.49
C ARG A 67 36.95 -11.64 -4.43
N SER A 68 36.12 -12.14 -3.53
CA SER A 68 35.53 -11.34 -2.46
C SER A 68 36.62 -10.84 -1.52
N GLN A 69 36.42 -9.67 -0.91
CA GLN A 69 37.29 -9.20 0.18
C GLN A 69 37.24 -10.11 1.42
N GLN A 70 36.25 -11.00 1.48
CA GLN A 70 36.12 -12.02 2.53
C GLN A 70 36.99 -13.27 2.25
N ASP A 71 37.39 -13.51 0.99
CA ASP A 71 38.27 -14.62 0.66
C ASP A 71 39.68 -14.39 1.21
N ARG A 72 40.37 -15.47 1.56
CA ARG A 72 41.73 -15.44 2.11
C ARG A 72 42.68 -16.21 1.20
N LEU A 73 43.48 -15.46 0.44
CA LEU A 73 44.34 -15.98 -0.62
C LEU A 73 45.78 -16.10 -0.14
N ILE A 74 46.30 -17.32 -0.18
CA ILE A 74 47.71 -17.65 0.06
C ILE A 74 48.37 -17.91 -1.28
N LEU A 75 49.45 -17.19 -1.59
CA LEU A 75 50.13 -17.31 -2.87
C LEU A 75 51.47 -18.00 -2.73
N ILE A 76 51.73 -18.95 -3.64
CA ILE A 76 53.05 -19.50 -3.91
C ILE A 76 53.48 -18.98 -5.28
N VAL A 77 54.54 -18.18 -5.32
CA VAL A 77 55.06 -17.57 -6.56
C VAL A 77 56.53 -17.94 -6.76
N SER A 78 56.97 -18.05 -8.01
CA SER A 78 58.41 -18.14 -8.29
C SER A 78 59.10 -16.79 -8.22
N GLY A 79 60.42 -16.77 -8.01
CA GLY A 79 61.18 -15.52 -7.80
C GLY A 79 61.09 -14.51 -8.95
N ARG A 80 60.87 -14.97 -10.19
CA ARG A 80 60.64 -14.08 -11.34
C ARG A 80 59.22 -13.52 -11.36
N LEU A 81 58.22 -14.41 -11.33
CA LEU A 81 56.80 -14.03 -11.41
C LEU A 81 56.38 -13.20 -10.19
N GLY A 82 56.95 -13.48 -9.01
CA GLY A 82 56.72 -12.70 -7.79
C GLY A 82 57.13 -11.24 -7.90
N ARG A 83 58.24 -10.92 -8.57
CA ARG A 83 58.66 -9.51 -8.79
C ARG A 83 57.70 -8.73 -9.66
N GLU A 84 57.00 -9.42 -10.55
CA GLU A 84 56.06 -8.81 -11.50
C GLU A 84 54.67 -8.66 -10.85
N ILE A 85 54.14 -9.70 -10.19
CA ILE A 85 52.75 -9.68 -9.68
C ILE A 85 52.60 -9.02 -8.30
N VAL A 86 53.57 -9.20 -7.38
CA VAL A 86 53.41 -8.74 -5.98
C VAL A 86 53.20 -7.23 -5.85
N PRO A 87 53.89 -6.35 -6.61
CA PRO A 87 53.64 -4.91 -6.55
C PRO A 87 52.17 -4.52 -6.80
N ASP A 88 51.47 -5.26 -7.66
CA ASP A 88 50.09 -4.94 -8.05
C ASP A 88 49.05 -5.48 -7.06
N ILE A 89 49.35 -6.61 -6.40
CA ILE A 89 48.38 -7.30 -5.53
C ILE A 89 48.62 -7.13 -4.03
N HIS A 90 49.81 -6.66 -3.60
CA HIS A 90 50.15 -6.67 -2.16
C HIS A 90 49.25 -5.78 -1.30
N GLN A 91 48.60 -4.77 -1.90
CA GLN A 91 47.66 -3.89 -1.19
C GLN A 91 46.26 -4.50 -1.04
N LEU A 92 45.94 -5.55 -1.81
CA LEU A 92 44.61 -6.17 -1.80
C LEU A 92 44.38 -6.94 -0.51
N ARG A 93 43.27 -6.63 0.19
CA ARG A 93 42.93 -7.21 1.51
C ARG A 93 42.86 -8.74 1.48
N GLN A 94 42.31 -9.31 0.41
CA GLN A 94 42.13 -10.74 0.24
C GLN A 94 43.45 -11.51 0.12
N VAL A 95 44.56 -10.85 -0.23
CA VAL A 95 45.90 -11.48 -0.24
C VAL A 95 46.48 -11.41 1.17
N ILE A 96 46.68 -12.56 1.81
CA ILE A 96 47.12 -12.63 3.22
C ILE A 96 48.60 -12.96 3.39
N SER A 97 49.10 -13.90 2.58
CA SER A 97 50.49 -14.36 2.64
C SER A 97 50.99 -14.69 1.24
N VAL A 98 52.22 -14.30 0.96
CA VAL A 98 52.94 -14.66 -0.26
C VAL A 98 54.23 -15.40 0.12
N TYR A 99 54.43 -16.58 -0.44
CA TYR A 99 55.63 -17.38 -0.31
C TYR A 99 56.36 -17.43 -1.65
N VAL A 100 57.64 -17.09 -1.64
CA VAL A 100 58.47 -17.12 -2.85
C VAL A 100 59.22 -18.46 -2.88
N TYR A 101 58.81 -19.37 -3.75
CA TYR A 101 59.46 -20.68 -3.90
C TYR A 101 60.47 -20.63 -5.06
N CYS A 102 61.78 -20.65 -4.75
CA CYS A 102 62.83 -20.56 -5.76
C CYS A 102 64.17 -21.13 -5.28
N MET A 103 65.03 -21.56 -6.23
CA MET A 103 66.36 -22.13 -5.92
C MET A 103 67.43 -21.07 -5.56
N ASP A 104 67.21 -19.80 -5.87
CA ASP A 104 68.16 -18.70 -5.65
C ASP A 104 67.65 -17.74 -4.57
N GLU A 105 67.85 -18.14 -3.31
CA GLU A 105 67.35 -17.47 -2.10
C GLU A 105 67.88 -16.03 -1.98
N LYS A 106 69.21 -15.86 -2.00
CA LYS A 106 69.88 -14.57 -1.73
C LYS A 106 69.50 -13.45 -2.69
N SER A 107 69.24 -13.75 -3.97
CA SER A 107 68.87 -12.74 -4.95
C SER A 107 67.41 -12.30 -4.86
N ASN A 108 66.57 -13.10 -4.20
CA ASN A 108 65.16 -12.81 -4.00
C ASN A 108 64.88 -12.15 -2.65
N GLU A 109 65.63 -12.46 -1.60
CA GLU A 109 65.51 -11.79 -0.29
C GLU A 109 65.58 -10.26 -0.37
N GLN A 110 66.44 -9.71 -1.24
CA GLN A 110 66.66 -8.26 -1.31
C GLN A 110 65.41 -7.45 -1.71
N TRP A 111 64.52 -8.01 -2.53
CA TRP A 111 63.30 -7.32 -2.96
C TRP A 111 62.11 -7.67 -2.08
N THR A 112 62.11 -8.85 -1.44
CA THR A 112 60.98 -9.28 -0.62
C THR A 112 60.80 -8.44 0.64
N PHE A 113 61.89 -7.93 1.24
CA PHE A 113 61.83 -7.00 2.38
C PHE A 113 61.02 -5.71 2.11
N LYS A 114 60.73 -5.38 0.86
CA LYS A 114 59.92 -4.21 0.49
C LYS A 114 58.42 -4.43 0.69
N PHE A 115 57.97 -5.68 0.85
CA PHE A 115 56.55 -6.02 0.89
C PHE A 115 56.21 -6.84 2.14
N SER A 116 55.39 -6.27 3.02
CA SER A 116 55.02 -6.85 4.33
C SER A 116 54.25 -8.17 4.25
N LYS A 117 53.60 -8.46 3.12
CA LYS A 117 52.82 -9.68 2.91
C LYS A 117 53.66 -10.87 2.43
N ILE A 118 54.92 -10.66 2.08
CA ILE A 118 55.84 -11.75 1.75
C ILE A 118 56.37 -12.33 3.06
N LYS A 119 56.05 -13.60 3.32
CA LYS A 119 56.40 -14.27 4.57
C LYS A 119 57.82 -14.82 4.57
N SER A 120 58.21 -15.45 3.47
CA SER A 120 59.51 -16.10 3.35
C SER A 120 59.89 -16.39 1.89
N VAL A 121 61.20 -16.55 1.66
CA VAL A 121 61.76 -17.13 0.45
C VAL A 121 62.17 -18.56 0.82
N VAL A 122 61.60 -19.55 0.13
CA VAL A 122 61.75 -20.96 0.51
C VAL A 122 62.34 -21.77 -0.62
N VAL A 123 63.36 -22.57 -0.30
CA VAL A 123 64.07 -23.46 -1.24
C VAL A 123 63.62 -24.92 -1.13
N ASN A 124 63.04 -25.31 0.01
CA ASN A 124 62.63 -26.68 0.32
C ASN A 124 61.10 -26.80 0.43
N LEU A 125 60.53 -27.81 -0.22
CA LEU A 125 59.10 -28.01 -0.23
C LEU A 125 58.51 -28.40 1.14
N ASP A 126 59.17 -29.26 1.92
CA ASP A 126 58.65 -29.67 3.22
C ASP A 126 58.67 -28.50 4.23
N GLU A 127 59.65 -27.60 4.09
CA GLU A 127 59.69 -26.34 4.83
C GLU A 127 58.54 -25.41 4.41
N LEU A 128 58.28 -25.26 3.11
CA LEU A 128 57.16 -24.46 2.59
C LEU A 128 55.82 -24.97 3.13
N ILE A 129 55.61 -26.29 3.10
CA ILE A 129 54.40 -26.93 3.61
C ILE A 129 54.27 -26.69 5.12
N SER A 130 55.35 -26.83 5.89
CA SER A 130 55.33 -26.59 7.34
C SER A 130 54.98 -25.13 7.67
N GLN A 131 55.56 -24.16 6.95
CA GLN A 131 55.28 -22.74 7.14
C GLN A 131 53.84 -22.39 6.77
N ILE A 132 53.34 -22.87 5.63
CA ILE A 132 51.93 -22.69 5.22
C ILE A 132 50.99 -23.32 6.24
N THR A 133 51.31 -24.49 6.79
CA THR A 133 50.48 -25.15 7.82
C THR A 133 50.41 -24.32 9.10
N ALA A 134 51.54 -23.81 9.57
CA ALA A 134 51.60 -22.99 10.78
C ALA A 134 50.84 -21.67 10.57
N ASP A 135 51.06 -21.00 9.44
CA ASP A 135 50.39 -19.74 9.11
C ASP A 135 48.90 -19.96 8.86
N TYR A 136 48.48 -21.06 8.22
CA TYR A 136 47.08 -21.41 8.06
C TYR A 136 46.39 -21.59 9.42
N LYS A 137 46.96 -22.42 10.32
CA LYS A 137 46.40 -22.61 11.67
C LYS A 137 46.36 -21.32 12.48
N PHE A 138 47.34 -20.45 12.30
CA PHE A 138 47.36 -19.13 12.93
C PHE A 138 46.24 -18.23 12.38
N GLN A 139 46.12 -18.14 11.06
CA GLN A 139 45.12 -17.32 10.38
C GLN A 139 43.70 -17.83 10.64
N GLU A 140 43.49 -19.14 10.69
CA GLU A 140 42.23 -19.76 11.08
C GLU A 140 41.78 -19.29 12.48
N LYS A 141 42.70 -19.25 13.46
CA LYS A 141 42.43 -18.73 14.81
C LYS A 141 42.17 -17.22 14.88
N VAL A 142 42.72 -16.43 13.96
CA VAL A 142 42.51 -14.97 13.87
C VAL A 142 41.21 -14.64 13.13
N GLU A 143 40.87 -15.45 12.13
CA GLU A 143 39.77 -15.24 11.18
C GLU A 143 38.56 -16.14 11.49
N GLU A 144 38.40 -16.58 12.74
CA GLU A 144 37.14 -17.04 13.33
C GLU A 144 36.41 -15.87 14.03
N PRO A 145 35.88 -14.86 13.30
CA PRO A 145 35.05 -13.84 13.92
C PRO A 145 33.79 -14.52 14.47
N LEU A 146 33.40 -14.13 15.68
CA LEU A 146 32.12 -14.53 16.24
C LEU A 146 31.02 -13.80 15.46
N SER A 147 30.03 -14.54 14.96
CA SER A 147 28.83 -13.96 14.36
C SER A 147 27.97 -13.29 15.45
N ILE A 148 28.36 -12.10 15.90
CA ILE A 148 27.69 -11.36 16.97
C ILE A 148 26.64 -10.42 16.39
N ASN A 149 25.38 -10.65 16.75
CA ASN A 149 24.29 -9.70 16.52
C ASN A 149 24.01 -8.94 17.82
N ILE A 150 23.89 -7.61 17.76
CA ILE A 150 23.61 -6.77 18.94
C ILE A 150 22.15 -6.29 18.88
N PHE A 151 21.43 -6.40 20.00
CA PHE A 151 20.10 -5.86 20.18
C PHE A 151 20.16 -4.57 21.00
N SER A 152 19.74 -3.46 20.39
CA SER A 152 19.73 -2.15 21.04
C SER A 152 18.39 -1.88 21.73
N THR A 153 18.47 -1.53 23.02
CA THR A 153 17.35 -1.12 23.89
C THR A 153 17.19 0.40 24.03
N SER A 154 18.11 1.19 23.46
CA SER A 154 18.01 2.66 23.51
C SER A 154 16.88 3.16 22.61
N VAL A 155 15.80 3.61 23.23
CA VAL A 155 14.55 4.08 22.61
C VAL A 155 14.78 5.40 21.85
N ASP A 156 14.70 5.37 20.51
CA ASP A 156 13.97 6.38 19.74
C ASP A 156 12.53 5.86 19.60
N ALA A 157 11.59 6.40 20.38
CA ALA A 157 10.19 6.00 20.33
C ALA A 157 9.58 6.46 19.00
N GLY A 158 9.61 5.58 17.98
CA GLY A 158 9.02 5.86 16.67
C GLY A 158 9.51 5.01 15.50
N LYS A 159 10.52 4.13 15.66
CA LYS A 159 11.01 3.25 14.58
C LYS A 159 10.37 1.87 14.62
N SER A 160 9.97 1.37 13.45
CA SER A 160 9.45 0.01 13.23
C SER A 160 10.49 -1.06 13.59
N THR A 161 10.02 -2.22 14.07
CA THR A 161 10.81 -3.39 14.49
C THR A 161 11.69 -3.98 13.37
N THR A 162 11.50 -3.57 12.12
CA THR A 162 12.20 -4.08 10.94
C THR A 162 13.57 -3.43 10.68
N GLY A 163 13.85 -2.23 11.23
CA GLY A 163 15.07 -1.47 10.90
C GLY A 163 16.24 -1.60 11.89
N VAL A 164 15.98 -1.48 13.19
CA VAL A 164 17.07 -1.36 14.21
C VAL A 164 17.46 -2.69 14.84
N ASN A 165 16.51 -3.59 15.03
CA ASN A 165 16.72 -4.92 15.64
C ASN A 165 16.34 -6.08 14.69
N GLY A 166 16.07 -5.78 13.41
CA GLY A 166 15.56 -6.74 12.43
C GLY A 166 16.48 -7.96 12.27
N GLN A 167 17.77 -7.74 12.04
CA GLN A 167 18.74 -8.83 11.88
C GLN A 167 18.86 -9.71 13.14
N PHE A 168 18.88 -9.10 14.33
CA PHE A 168 18.89 -9.84 15.59
C PHE A 168 17.65 -10.74 15.72
N VAL A 169 16.45 -10.17 15.53
CA VAL A 169 15.20 -10.89 15.72
C VAL A 169 14.96 -11.95 14.63
N PHE A 170 15.26 -11.64 13.37
CA PHE A 170 15.12 -12.61 12.28
C PHE A 170 16.07 -13.80 12.46
N SER A 171 17.32 -13.59 12.92
CA SER A 171 18.22 -14.71 13.22
C SER A 171 17.68 -15.59 14.36
N GLN A 172 17.10 -15.00 15.40
CA GLN A 172 16.51 -15.75 16.51
C GLN A 172 15.32 -16.62 16.06
N ILE A 173 14.45 -16.06 15.22
CA ILE A 173 13.28 -16.79 14.69
C ILE A 173 13.72 -17.84 13.66
N LEU A 174 14.73 -17.56 12.84
CA LEU A 174 15.27 -18.52 11.87
C LEU A 174 15.77 -19.80 12.53
N PHE A 175 16.57 -19.68 13.60
CA PHE A 175 17.05 -20.87 14.31
C PHE A 175 15.92 -21.65 15.00
N ASP A 176 14.92 -20.96 15.58
CA ASP A 176 13.73 -21.62 16.15
C ASP A 176 12.92 -22.36 15.07
N CYS A 177 12.75 -21.77 13.88
CA CYS A 177 12.12 -22.44 12.74
C CYS A 177 12.92 -23.67 12.29
N LEU A 178 14.23 -23.54 12.10
CA LEU A 178 15.10 -24.62 11.63
C LEU A 178 15.12 -25.82 12.59
N LEU A 179 15.11 -25.59 13.90
CA LEU A 179 15.08 -26.65 14.92
C LEU A 179 13.78 -27.46 14.93
N ARG A 180 12.67 -26.91 14.42
CA ARG A 180 11.36 -27.59 14.36
C ARG A 180 11.06 -28.22 13.01
N LEU A 181 11.81 -27.84 11.97
CA LEU A 181 11.68 -28.42 10.64
C LEU A 181 12.27 -29.83 10.58
N LYS A 182 11.49 -30.78 10.06
CA LYS A 182 11.96 -32.14 9.85
C LYS A 182 12.99 -32.19 8.71
N SER A 183 14.02 -33.03 8.88
CA SER A 183 14.97 -33.35 7.81
C SER A 183 14.52 -34.60 7.07
N THR A 184 14.66 -34.58 5.75
CA THR A 184 14.38 -35.70 4.85
C THR A 184 15.68 -36.38 4.41
N GLU A 185 15.59 -37.55 3.79
CA GLU A 185 16.75 -38.23 3.19
C GLU A 185 17.30 -37.46 1.97
N ILE A 186 16.46 -36.67 1.29
CA ILE A 186 16.89 -35.82 0.17
C ILE A 186 17.88 -34.75 0.68
N ASP A 187 17.61 -34.16 1.84
CA ASP A 187 18.51 -33.18 2.47
C ASP A 187 19.88 -33.76 2.78
N LYS A 188 19.92 -34.97 3.36
CA LYS A 188 21.17 -35.64 3.72
C LYS A 188 22.01 -35.99 2.48
N ASN A 189 21.34 -36.41 1.40
CA ASN A 189 22.00 -36.72 0.13
C ASN A 189 22.54 -35.44 -0.55
N GLU A 190 21.79 -34.34 -0.52
CA GLU A 190 22.24 -33.04 -1.03
C GLU A 190 23.49 -32.57 -0.27
N LEU A 191 23.48 -32.63 1.06
CA LEU A 191 24.63 -32.33 1.90
C LEU A 191 25.85 -33.20 1.56
N SER A 192 25.64 -34.52 1.44
CA SER A 192 26.67 -35.47 1.04
C SER A 192 27.33 -35.07 -0.28
N ASN A 193 26.53 -34.77 -1.30
CA ASN A 193 27.04 -34.45 -2.64
C ASN A 193 27.80 -33.11 -2.65
N ILE A 194 27.32 -32.12 -1.91
CA ILE A 194 28.02 -30.84 -1.74
C ILE A 194 29.36 -31.06 -1.05
N CYS A 195 29.40 -31.85 0.04
CA CYS A 195 30.66 -32.16 0.72
C CYS A 195 31.62 -32.98 -0.17
N GLN A 196 31.13 -33.98 -0.90
CA GLN A 196 31.97 -34.79 -1.80
C GLN A 196 32.60 -33.95 -2.92
N SER A 197 31.83 -33.05 -3.52
CA SER A 197 32.32 -32.14 -4.56
C SER A 197 33.21 -31.03 -3.99
N GLY A 198 32.86 -30.50 -2.82
CA GLY A 198 33.65 -29.47 -2.14
C GLY A 198 35.03 -29.98 -1.76
N TYR A 199 35.14 -31.17 -1.17
CA TYR A 199 36.41 -31.79 -0.76
C TYR A 199 37.09 -32.63 -1.86
N GLU A 200 36.80 -32.36 -3.13
CA GLU A 200 37.39 -33.11 -4.25
C GLU A 200 38.92 -33.01 -4.23
N GLY A 201 39.59 -34.18 -4.21
CA GLY A 201 41.05 -34.28 -4.14
C GLY A 201 41.65 -34.23 -2.73
N ASN A 202 40.85 -33.98 -1.69
CA ASN A 202 41.26 -34.13 -0.29
C ASN A 202 40.83 -35.52 0.24
N HIS A 203 41.72 -36.52 0.09
CA HIS A 203 41.41 -37.90 0.47
C HIS A 203 41.14 -38.09 1.96
N ILE A 204 41.67 -37.23 2.83
CA ILE A 204 41.48 -37.33 4.28
C ILE A 204 40.04 -36.96 4.62
N GLU A 205 39.56 -35.81 4.16
CA GLU A 205 38.19 -35.37 4.44
C GLU A 205 37.15 -36.23 3.73
N LEU A 206 37.44 -36.73 2.52
CA LEU A 206 36.58 -37.70 1.83
C LEU A 206 36.51 -39.06 2.55
N ASN A 207 37.53 -39.45 3.32
CA ASN A 207 37.46 -40.63 4.18
C ASN A 207 36.62 -40.35 5.42
N ASN A 208 36.85 -39.20 6.08
CA ASN A 208 36.05 -38.78 7.24
C ASN A 208 34.55 -38.67 6.89
N LEU A 209 34.22 -38.17 5.70
CA LEU A 209 32.85 -38.12 5.20
C LEU A 209 32.23 -39.51 5.02
N ARG A 210 33.01 -40.47 4.50
CA ARG A 210 32.54 -41.86 4.34
C ARG A 210 32.33 -42.56 5.68
N GLU A 211 33.24 -42.35 6.63
CA GLU A 211 33.11 -42.84 8.01
C GLU A 211 31.86 -42.25 8.66
N PHE A 212 31.67 -40.93 8.57
CA PHE A 212 30.47 -40.26 9.08
C PHE A 212 29.18 -40.83 8.47
N GLN A 213 29.15 -41.10 7.15
CA GLN A 213 27.96 -41.67 6.51
C GLN A 213 27.62 -43.09 6.96
N GLN A 214 28.62 -43.86 7.39
CA GLN A 214 28.44 -45.26 7.81
C GLN A 214 28.14 -45.36 9.31
N ASP A 215 28.84 -44.56 10.12
CA ASP A 215 28.93 -44.75 11.57
C ASP A 215 28.21 -43.64 12.36
N TYR A 216 27.64 -42.61 11.71
CA TYR A 216 26.93 -41.55 12.41
C TYR A 216 25.74 -42.07 13.23
N SER A 217 25.68 -41.65 14.48
CA SER A 217 24.58 -41.89 15.42
C SER A 217 24.15 -40.57 16.06
N PRO A 218 22.84 -40.29 16.17
CA PRO A 218 22.33 -39.12 16.90
C PRO A 218 22.80 -39.03 18.36
N ASN A 219 23.21 -40.15 18.97
CA ASN A 219 23.73 -40.19 20.34
C ASN A 219 25.23 -39.84 20.45
N GLU A 220 25.94 -39.74 19.33
CA GLU A 220 27.39 -39.44 19.28
C GLU A 220 27.71 -38.15 18.48
N VAL A 221 26.70 -37.31 18.23
CA VAL A 221 26.88 -36.09 17.41
C VAL A 221 27.89 -35.10 18.00
N LEU A 222 28.02 -34.99 19.33
CA LEU A 222 28.99 -34.11 19.98
C LEU A 222 30.43 -34.56 19.72
N TRP A 223 30.68 -35.87 19.68
CA TRP A 223 31.99 -36.43 19.35
C TRP A 223 32.35 -36.13 17.89
N TRP A 224 31.39 -36.31 16.99
CA TRP A 224 31.59 -35.96 15.58
C TRP A 224 31.82 -34.48 15.36
N TYR A 225 31.08 -33.63 16.07
CA TYR A 225 31.23 -32.17 15.99
C TYR A 225 32.61 -31.73 16.46
N THR A 226 33.17 -32.36 17.50
CA THR A 226 34.47 -31.98 18.07
C THR A 226 35.68 -32.61 17.37
N LYS A 227 35.48 -33.55 16.42
CA LYS A 227 36.56 -34.27 15.70
C LYS A 227 37.39 -33.39 14.73
N GLU A 228 37.22 -32.06 14.69
CA GLU A 228 37.89 -31.12 13.74
C GLU A 228 37.91 -31.58 12.26
N THR A 229 36.90 -32.36 11.83
CA THR A 229 36.77 -32.85 10.45
C THR A 229 35.90 -31.92 9.60
N PHE A 230 35.60 -32.35 8.36
CA PHE A 230 34.61 -31.71 7.50
C PHE A 230 33.35 -31.27 8.27
N PHE A 231 32.85 -32.04 9.24
CA PHE A 231 31.61 -31.70 9.94
C PHE A 231 31.75 -30.40 10.76
N TYR A 232 32.79 -30.31 11.61
CA TYR A 232 33.12 -29.08 12.33
C TYR A 232 33.39 -27.91 11.38
N LYS A 233 34.29 -28.12 10.41
CA LYS A 233 34.78 -27.08 9.50
C LYS A 233 33.65 -26.48 8.68
N THR A 234 32.82 -27.33 8.07
CA THR A 234 31.77 -26.91 7.14
C THR A 234 30.60 -26.27 7.89
N LEU A 235 30.21 -26.83 9.04
CA LEU A 235 29.12 -26.28 9.84
C LEU A 235 29.48 -24.91 10.42
N ASN A 236 30.67 -24.77 11.03
CA ASN A 236 31.09 -23.49 11.59
C ASN A 236 31.40 -22.46 10.50
N ALA A 237 31.90 -22.87 9.34
CA ALA A 237 32.00 -21.98 8.18
C ALA A 237 30.60 -21.47 7.75
N ALA A 238 29.60 -22.35 7.65
CA ALA A 238 28.24 -21.96 7.29
C ALA A 238 27.58 -21.02 8.30
N LEU A 239 27.77 -21.24 9.60
CA LEU A 239 27.25 -20.38 10.67
C LEU A 239 27.93 -18.99 10.66
N ARG A 240 29.23 -18.94 10.37
CA ARG A 240 30.00 -17.69 10.26
C ARG A 240 29.62 -16.86 9.05
N THR A 241 29.52 -17.48 7.88
CA THR A 241 29.12 -16.80 6.63
C THR A 241 27.61 -16.58 6.54
N GLN A 242 26.84 -17.06 7.52
CA GLN A 242 25.37 -17.07 7.51
C GLN A 242 24.83 -17.73 6.23
N ASN A 243 25.47 -18.80 5.77
CA ASN A 243 24.99 -19.61 4.65
C ASN A 243 23.76 -20.42 5.10
N ILE A 244 22.59 -19.78 5.00
CA ILE A 244 21.29 -20.31 5.44
C ILE A 244 21.00 -21.67 4.82
N HIS A 245 21.36 -21.88 3.55
CA HIS A 245 21.08 -23.14 2.88
C HIS A 245 21.91 -24.29 3.47
N MET A 246 23.19 -24.08 3.73
CA MET A 246 24.03 -25.08 4.42
C MET A 246 23.54 -25.34 5.84
N ILE A 247 23.15 -24.30 6.59
CA ILE A 247 22.57 -24.44 7.94
C ILE A 247 21.28 -25.27 7.88
N PHE A 248 20.43 -25.05 6.88
CA PHE A 248 19.23 -25.85 6.64
C PHE A 248 19.57 -27.32 6.37
N LEU A 249 20.58 -27.62 5.55
CA LEU A 249 21.00 -29.01 5.32
C LEU A 249 21.57 -29.67 6.58
N PHE A 250 22.22 -28.89 7.45
CA PHE A 250 22.71 -29.37 8.75
C PHE A 250 21.65 -29.44 9.85
N ARG A 251 20.41 -29.00 9.62
CA ARG A 251 19.40 -28.80 10.68
C ARG A 251 19.12 -30.01 11.55
N SER A 252 19.12 -31.23 10.99
CA SER A 252 18.94 -32.45 11.79
C SER A 252 20.09 -32.69 12.75
N PHE A 253 21.32 -32.43 12.31
CA PHE A 253 22.51 -32.58 13.14
C PHE A 253 22.57 -31.50 14.22
N ILE A 254 22.19 -30.27 13.88
CA ILE A 254 22.03 -29.17 14.85
C ILE A 254 20.95 -29.53 15.89
N TYR A 255 19.85 -30.16 15.45
CA TYR A 255 18.81 -30.65 16.35
C TYR A 255 19.29 -31.82 17.23
N ASP A 256 20.11 -32.72 16.72
CA ASP A 256 20.73 -33.79 17.50
C ASP A 256 21.69 -33.20 18.57
N ILE A 257 22.48 -32.19 18.21
CA ILE A 257 23.33 -31.45 19.16
C ILE A 257 22.46 -30.80 20.24
N TYR A 258 21.39 -30.11 19.84
CA TYR A 258 20.42 -29.51 20.77
C TYR A 258 19.89 -30.54 21.77
N ARG A 259 19.44 -31.70 21.29
CA ARG A 259 18.91 -32.79 22.12
C ARG A 259 19.94 -33.32 23.11
N GLN A 260 21.20 -33.49 22.68
CA GLN A 260 22.27 -33.92 23.58
C GLN A 260 22.60 -32.86 24.63
N LEU A 261 22.72 -31.59 24.23
CA LEU A 261 22.96 -30.50 25.17
C LEU A 261 21.82 -30.37 26.20
N GLN A 262 20.56 -30.59 25.79
CA GLN A 262 19.44 -30.64 26.73
C GLN A 262 19.57 -31.80 27.73
N ASN A 263 20.00 -32.98 27.28
CA ASN A 263 20.20 -34.13 28.16
C ASN A 263 21.34 -33.92 29.16
N TYR A 264 22.40 -33.24 28.73
CA TYR A 264 23.59 -32.95 29.52
C TYR A 264 23.58 -31.58 30.19
N GLN A 265 22.45 -30.86 30.14
CA GLN A 265 22.30 -29.50 30.62
C GLN A 265 22.93 -29.33 32.00
N SER A 266 23.83 -28.35 32.13
CA SER A 266 24.49 -28.02 33.39
C SER A 266 23.45 -27.74 34.49
N LYS A 267 23.66 -28.26 35.70
CA LYS A 267 22.71 -28.13 36.83
C LYS A 267 23.13 -27.11 37.87
N LYS A 268 24.31 -26.51 37.70
CA LYS A 268 24.92 -25.58 38.65
C LYS A 268 25.35 -24.34 37.88
N PHE A 269 25.43 -23.23 38.60
CA PHE A 269 26.05 -22.02 38.10
C PHE A 269 27.49 -22.33 37.69
N GLU A 270 27.86 -21.94 36.47
CA GLU A 270 29.18 -22.17 35.89
C GLU A 270 29.73 -20.83 35.38
N ARG A 271 31.00 -20.56 35.73
CA ARG A 271 31.77 -19.48 35.12
C ARG A 271 32.73 -20.08 34.13
N VAL A 272 32.61 -19.66 32.88
CA VAL A 272 33.37 -20.21 31.76
C VAL A 272 34.14 -19.13 31.02
N TYR A 273 35.16 -19.57 30.29
CA TYR A 273 36.17 -18.74 29.68
C TYR A 273 36.43 -19.15 28.24
N ARG A 274 36.65 -18.17 27.36
CA ARG A 274 37.16 -18.39 26.00
C ARG A 274 38.14 -17.27 25.65
N CYS A 275 39.30 -17.63 25.12
CA CYS A 275 40.27 -16.65 24.64
C CYS A 275 40.36 -16.70 23.11
N GLN A 276 40.43 -15.54 22.46
CA GLN A 276 40.62 -15.43 21.01
C GLN A 276 41.26 -14.10 20.63
N LEU A 277 41.74 -14.01 19.39
CA LEU A 277 42.11 -12.73 18.78
C LEU A 277 40.86 -12.09 18.18
N MET A 278 40.77 -10.77 18.29
CA MET A 278 39.64 -9.98 17.78
C MET A 278 40.16 -8.74 17.08
N SER A 279 39.50 -8.33 15.99
CA SER A 279 39.86 -7.09 15.31
C SER A 279 39.57 -5.86 16.17
N ASN A 280 40.32 -4.78 15.96
CA ASN A 280 40.06 -3.51 16.63
C ASN A 280 38.64 -2.99 16.39
N ASP A 281 38.10 -3.19 15.18
CA ASP A 281 36.76 -2.74 14.80
C ASP A 281 35.67 -3.50 15.56
N GLU A 282 35.77 -4.83 15.65
CA GLU A 282 34.82 -5.66 16.42
C GLU A 282 34.88 -5.32 17.91
N LEU A 283 36.08 -5.16 18.47
CA LEU A 283 36.26 -4.81 19.87
C LEU A 283 35.69 -3.41 20.18
N ASN A 284 35.87 -2.45 19.27
CA ASN A 284 35.30 -1.11 19.40
C ASN A 284 33.76 -1.13 19.29
N SER A 285 33.22 -1.96 18.40
CA SER A 285 31.77 -2.17 18.28
C SER A 285 31.18 -2.72 19.58
N LEU A 286 31.82 -3.71 20.21
CA LEU A 286 31.39 -4.24 21.51
C LEU A 286 31.48 -3.19 22.62
N LYS A 287 32.56 -2.39 22.67
CA LYS A 287 32.71 -1.30 23.66
C LYS A 287 31.60 -0.25 23.59
N GLN A 288 31.08 0.04 22.39
CA GLN A 288 29.98 0.99 22.20
C GLN A 288 28.62 0.45 22.69
N ASN A 289 28.50 -0.86 22.92
CA ASN A 289 27.24 -1.54 23.21
C ASN A 289 27.21 -2.20 24.61
N ILE A 290 28.05 -1.74 25.54
CA ILE A 290 28.00 -2.20 26.94
C ILE A 290 26.59 -1.94 27.53
N GLY A 291 26.03 -2.96 28.18
CA GLY A 291 24.66 -2.97 28.72
C GLY A 291 23.60 -3.53 27.77
N GLN A 292 23.92 -3.72 26.49
CA GLN A 292 23.00 -4.28 25.49
C GLN A 292 23.01 -5.82 25.48
N PHE A 293 22.04 -6.42 24.79
CA PHE A 293 22.02 -7.87 24.55
C PHE A 293 22.77 -8.20 23.27
N ILE A 294 23.50 -9.30 23.30
CA ILE A 294 24.22 -9.85 22.15
C ILE A 294 23.77 -11.29 21.92
N SER A 295 23.67 -11.69 20.66
CA SER A 295 23.42 -13.06 20.23
C SER A 295 24.64 -13.57 19.49
N ILE A 296 25.12 -14.75 19.85
CA ILE A 296 26.18 -15.43 19.11
C ILE A 296 25.53 -16.46 18.18
N ASN A 297 25.56 -16.19 16.87
CA ASN A 297 24.90 -17.02 15.85
C ASN A 297 25.78 -18.19 15.36
N SER A 298 26.67 -18.68 16.23
CA SER A 298 27.49 -19.88 16.05
C SER A 298 27.47 -20.68 17.35
N PHE A 299 27.96 -21.92 17.31
CA PHE A 299 28.23 -22.63 18.55
C PHE A 299 29.34 -21.90 19.29
N PHE A 300 29.19 -21.75 20.61
CA PHE A 300 30.16 -21.03 21.41
C PHE A 300 30.83 -21.99 22.37
N SER A 301 32.01 -22.47 21.96
CA SER A 301 32.83 -23.38 22.76
C SER A 301 33.67 -22.60 23.77
N THR A 302 33.64 -23.03 25.02
CA THR A 302 34.28 -22.38 26.17
C THR A 302 34.88 -23.46 27.08
N THR A 303 35.59 -23.07 28.13
CA THR A 303 36.08 -24.00 29.16
C THR A 303 35.81 -23.43 30.54
N ASP A 304 35.55 -24.28 31.54
CA ASP A 304 35.43 -23.87 32.94
C ASP A 304 36.80 -23.56 33.59
N GLU A 305 37.91 -23.85 32.89
CA GLU A 305 39.27 -23.60 33.35
C GLU A 305 39.91 -22.38 32.67
N ARG A 306 40.11 -21.31 33.44
CA ARG A 306 40.74 -20.06 32.95
C ARG A 306 42.15 -20.27 32.39
N SER A 307 42.95 -21.15 32.99
CA SER A 307 44.30 -21.48 32.52
C SER A 307 44.29 -22.14 31.15
N THR A 308 43.33 -23.04 30.93
CA THR A 308 43.17 -23.78 29.67
C THR A 308 42.76 -22.84 28.54
N ALA A 309 41.84 -21.90 28.80
CA ALA A 309 41.49 -20.84 27.85
C ALA A 309 42.68 -19.97 27.42
N LEU A 310 43.56 -19.60 28.36
CA LEU A 310 44.75 -18.80 28.07
C LEU A 310 45.84 -19.62 27.34
N PHE A 311 45.98 -20.90 27.68
CA PHE A 311 46.92 -21.81 27.03
C PHE A 311 46.60 -22.02 25.55
N LEU A 312 45.31 -22.17 25.20
CA LEU A 312 44.85 -22.39 23.81
C LEU A 312 45.21 -21.22 22.85
N LEU A 313 45.42 -20.02 23.38
CA LEU A 313 45.88 -18.84 22.63
C LEU A 313 47.40 -18.88 22.35
N GLY A 314 48.22 -19.49 23.21
CA GLY A 314 49.69 -19.54 23.07
C GLY A 314 50.41 -18.18 23.16
N ASP A 315 51.72 -18.17 22.92
CA ASP A 315 52.61 -16.98 22.92
C ASP A 315 52.51 -16.16 21.61
N ILE A 316 51.30 -15.79 21.19
CA ILE A 316 51.08 -15.09 19.91
C ILE A 316 51.40 -13.59 19.99
N SER A 317 52.51 -13.12 19.40
CA SER A 317 52.77 -11.68 19.30
C SER A 317 51.64 -10.96 18.55
N THR A 318 51.07 -9.92 19.14
CA THR A 318 49.97 -9.13 18.55
C THR A 318 50.39 -8.54 17.20
N GLN A 319 49.54 -8.67 16.18
CA GLN A 319 49.68 -7.92 14.93
C GLN A 319 49.12 -6.50 15.10
N ILE A 320 49.43 -5.59 14.17
CA ILE A 320 49.12 -4.15 14.25
C ILE A 320 47.60 -3.88 14.37
N ASP A 321 46.74 -4.82 13.92
CA ASP A 321 45.28 -4.60 13.79
C ASP A 321 44.39 -5.56 14.61
N SER A 322 44.95 -6.37 15.52
CA SER A 322 44.18 -7.31 16.35
C SER A 322 44.63 -7.34 17.82
N GLU A 323 43.66 -7.57 18.71
CA GLU A 323 43.82 -7.55 20.16
C GLU A 323 43.51 -8.92 20.77
N ARG A 324 44.20 -9.26 21.86
CA ARG A 324 43.92 -10.48 22.63
C ARG A 324 42.71 -10.24 23.53
N VAL A 325 41.68 -11.08 23.40
CA VAL A 325 40.42 -10.96 24.14
C VAL A 325 40.14 -12.24 24.94
N LEU A 326 39.74 -12.07 26.20
CA LEU A 326 39.24 -13.12 27.09
C LEU A 326 37.77 -12.85 27.42
N PHE A 327 36.89 -13.73 26.96
CA PHE A 327 35.50 -13.76 27.42
C PHE A 327 35.42 -14.42 28.79
N GLU A 328 34.76 -13.75 29.74
CA GLU A 328 34.42 -14.27 31.07
C GLU A 328 32.89 -14.25 31.18
N ILE A 329 32.29 -15.44 31.25
CA ILE A 329 30.84 -15.62 31.09
C ILE A 329 30.27 -16.26 32.34
N ASP A 330 29.29 -15.58 32.94
CA ASP A 330 28.48 -16.11 34.03
C ASP A 330 27.24 -16.80 33.46
N ALA A 331 27.14 -18.12 33.61
CA ALA A 331 26.06 -18.94 33.09
C ALA A 331 25.27 -19.61 34.22
N ASP A 332 24.02 -19.16 34.43
CA ASP A 332 23.09 -19.79 35.38
C ASP A 332 22.07 -20.65 34.61
N PRO A 333 22.11 -21.99 34.76
CA PRO A 333 21.17 -22.86 34.06
C PRO A 333 19.72 -22.73 34.54
N ASN A 334 19.46 -22.14 35.72
CA ASN A 334 18.09 -21.95 36.22
C ASN A 334 17.35 -20.83 35.50
N ILE A 335 18.09 -19.96 34.79
CA ILE A 335 17.53 -18.82 34.07
C ILE A 335 17.13 -19.23 32.65
N VAL A 336 17.73 -20.29 32.08
CA VAL A 336 17.61 -20.61 30.67
C VAL A 336 16.67 -21.80 30.43
N ASN A 337 15.57 -21.55 29.72
CA ASN A 337 14.56 -22.57 29.43
C ASN A 337 14.50 -23.00 27.95
N THR A 338 15.18 -22.27 27.05
CA THR A 338 15.00 -22.42 25.58
C THR A 338 16.26 -22.90 24.85
N LYS A 339 17.46 -22.43 25.21
CA LYS A 339 18.72 -22.77 24.52
C LYS A 339 19.73 -23.40 25.47
N PRO A 340 20.00 -24.71 25.37
CA PRO A 340 20.81 -25.41 26.34
C PRO A 340 22.31 -25.08 26.23
N PHE A 341 23.02 -25.32 27.32
CA PHE A 341 24.48 -25.39 27.36
C PHE A 341 24.91 -26.49 28.32
N ALA A 342 26.04 -27.15 28.04
CA ALA A 342 26.53 -28.25 28.84
C ALA A 342 28.05 -28.37 28.77
N ASN A 343 28.66 -28.92 29.83
CA ASN A 343 29.99 -29.49 29.74
C ASN A 343 29.93 -30.78 28.92
N ILE A 344 30.67 -30.81 27.81
CA ILE A 344 30.65 -31.91 26.83
C ILE A 344 31.94 -32.74 26.84
N SER A 345 32.81 -32.55 27.82
CA SER A 345 34.15 -33.18 27.87
C SER A 345 34.10 -34.70 27.76
N GLU A 346 33.14 -35.36 28.42
CA GLU A 346 32.97 -36.82 28.38
C GLU A 346 32.45 -37.34 27.01
N HIS A 347 32.00 -36.42 26.15
CA HIS A 347 31.41 -36.71 24.83
C HIS A 347 32.14 -35.99 23.70
N SER A 348 33.25 -35.30 24.00
CA SER A 348 34.10 -34.60 23.03
C SER A 348 35.21 -35.52 22.54
N TYR A 349 35.68 -35.29 21.32
CA TYR A 349 36.90 -35.90 20.78
C TYR A 349 38.14 -35.48 21.59
N PHE A 350 38.09 -34.32 22.24
CA PHE A 350 39.15 -33.75 23.09
C PHE A 350 38.73 -33.68 24.57
N PRO A 351 38.66 -34.82 25.29
CA PRO A 351 38.14 -34.85 26.66
C PRO A 351 38.99 -34.09 27.69
N VAL A 352 40.20 -33.66 27.33
CA VAL A 352 41.15 -32.97 28.20
C VAL A 352 40.91 -31.46 28.24
N GLU A 353 40.10 -30.90 27.33
CA GLU A 353 39.91 -29.45 27.19
C GLU A 353 38.86 -28.84 28.13
N SER A 354 38.19 -29.67 28.93
CA SER A 354 37.07 -29.28 29.80
C SER A 354 36.02 -28.41 29.08
N GLU A 355 35.60 -28.87 27.90
CA GLU A 355 34.81 -28.08 26.96
C GLU A 355 33.36 -27.89 27.44
N VAL A 356 32.92 -26.63 27.52
CA VAL A 356 31.53 -26.22 27.77
C VAL A 356 30.99 -25.55 26.52
N LEU A 357 29.93 -26.13 25.94
CA LEU A 357 29.37 -25.72 24.65
C LEU A 357 28.00 -25.06 24.82
N PHE A 358 27.84 -23.84 24.29
CA PHE A 358 26.55 -23.15 24.21
C PHE A 358 25.89 -23.36 22.84
N MET A 359 24.56 -23.53 22.85
CA MET A 359 23.76 -23.65 21.65
C MET A 359 23.78 -22.37 20.79
N ILE A 360 23.63 -22.53 19.47
CA ILE A 360 23.56 -21.41 18.53
C ILE A 360 22.43 -20.43 18.87
N GLY A 361 22.74 -19.14 18.74
CA GLY A 361 21.83 -18.03 19.04
C GLY A 361 21.59 -17.82 20.53
N SER A 362 22.42 -18.40 21.42
CA SER A 362 22.39 -18.05 22.85
C SER A 362 22.57 -16.55 23.05
N ILE A 363 21.83 -15.98 23.99
CA ILE A 363 21.75 -14.54 24.23
C ILE A 363 22.51 -14.20 25.52
N PHE A 364 23.37 -13.19 25.44
CA PHE A 364 24.16 -12.72 26.56
C PHE A 364 23.96 -11.21 26.76
N ARG A 365 23.97 -10.76 28.01
CA ARG A 365 24.11 -9.34 28.34
C ARG A 365 25.60 -9.00 28.42
N LEU A 366 26.01 -7.96 27.69
CA LEU A 366 27.37 -7.44 27.75
C LEU A 366 27.52 -6.54 28.98
N ASN A 367 28.24 -7.00 30.00
CA ASN A 367 28.30 -6.30 31.29
C ASN A 367 29.40 -5.24 31.34
N ASN A 368 30.61 -5.60 30.89
CA ASN A 368 31.77 -4.71 30.99
C ASN A 368 32.91 -5.17 30.07
N ILE A 369 33.75 -4.23 29.62
CA ILE A 369 34.97 -4.50 28.85
C ILE A 369 36.12 -3.68 29.44
N TYR A 370 37.21 -4.33 29.86
CA TYR A 370 38.38 -3.65 30.40
C TYR A 370 39.67 -4.40 30.06
N ARG A 371 40.83 -3.74 30.14
CA ARG A 371 42.14 -4.36 29.88
C ARG A 371 42.82 -4.75 31.19
N ASN A 372 43.39 -5.96 31.27
CA ASN A 372 44.14 -6.42 32.43
C ASN A 372 45.64 -6.06 32.35
N ASP A 373 46.37 -6.36 33.42
CA ASP A 373 47.81 -6.07 33.55
C ASP A 373 48.68 -6.86 32.54
N ASP A 374 48.19 -8.00 32.05
CA ASP A 374 48.83 -8.82 31.01
C ASP A 374 48.53 -8.34 29.57
N GLN A 375 47.99 -7.12 29.42
CA GLN A 375 47.56 -6.49 28.16
C GLN A 375 46.43 -7.20 27.40
N ILE A 376 45.69 -8.11 28.05
CA ILE A 376 44.54 -8.82 27.51
C ILE A 376 43.25 -8.06 27.82
N TRP A 377 42.37 -7.89 26.83
CA TRP A 377 41.04 -7.33 27.03
C TRP A 377 40.09 -8.38 27.60
N ILE A 378 39.47 -8.10 28.74
CA ILE A 378 38.47 -8.96 29.37
C ILE A 378 37.07 -8.45 29.01
N ILE A 379 36.25 -9.31 28.42
CA ILE A 379 34.85 -9.06 28.10
C ILE A 379 33.99 -9.87 29.06
N LYS A 380 33.28 -9.19 29.95
CA LYS A 380 32.38 -9.81 30.92
C LYS A 380 30.95 -9.86 30.40
N MET A 381 30.35 -11.05 30.45
CA MET A 381 28.99 -11.28 29.95
C MET A 381 28.21 -12.19 30.88
N THR A 382 26.88 -12.08 30.86
CA THR A 382 25.98 -12.98 31.58
C THR A 382 24.99 -13.60 30.61
N LEU A 383 24.77 -14.91 30.73
CA LEU A 383 23.77 -15.62 29.95
C LEU A 383 22.35 -15.14 30.34
N CYS A 384 21.51 -14.86 29.35
CA CYS A 384 20.15 -14.34 29.54
C CYS A 384 19.08 -15.31 29.05
N ASN A 385 17.84 -15.13 29.52
CA ASN A 385 16.66 -15.83 29.02
C ASN A 385 15.93 -15.00 27.95
N ASP A 386 15.24 -15.70 27.06
CA ASP A 386 14.33 -15.13 26.05
C ASP A 386 13.08 -14.47 26.68
N ASP A 387 12.79 -14.74 27.97
CA ASP A 387 11.63 -14.20 28.70
C ASP A 387 11.85 -12.82 29.34
N GLU A 388 13.02 -12.21 29.23
CA GLU A 388 13.20 -10.83 29.72
C GLU A 388 12.22 -9.87 29.02
N HIS A 389 11.54 -9.00 29.78
CA HIS A 389 10.40 -8.21 29.32
C HIS A 389 10.62 -7.51 27.96
N ASN A 390 11.81 -6.93 27.76
CA ASN A 390 12.15 -6.20 26.54
C ASN A 390 12.41 -7.11 25.33
N LEU A 391 12.94 -8.33 25.54
CA LEU A 391 13.12 -9.32 24.48
C LEU A 391 11.79 -10.01 24.13
N LYS A 392 11.04 -10.39 25.16
CA LYS A 392 9.80 -11.16 25.04
C LYS A 392 8.76 -10.45 24.18
N GLN A 393 8.55 -9.15 24.37
CA GLN A 393 7.58 -8.39 23.58
C GLN A 393 7.94 -8.33 22.09
N VAL A 394 9.22 -8.10 21.76
CA VAL A 394 9.67 -8.00 20.37
C VAL A 394 9.63 -9.36 19.67
N LEU A 395 10.10 -10.41 20.35
CA LEU A 395 10.06 -11.78 19.85
C LEU A 395 8.61 -12.28 19.69
N MET A 396 7.71 -11.99 20.64
CA MET A 396 6.29 -12.36 20.54
C MET A 396 5.58 -11.63 19.40
N HIS A 397 5.81 -10.32 19.25
CA HIS A 397 5.18 -9.54 18.18
C HIS A 397 5.62 -10.05 16.80
N MET A 398 6.91 -10.33 16.59
CA MET A 398 7.36 -10.88 15.32
C MET A 398 6.90 -12.33 15.10
N LYS A 399 6.85 -13.17 16.14
CA LYS A 399 6.27 -14.52 16.03
C LYS A 399 4.79 -14.46 15.64
N GLN A 400 4.01 -13.51 16.17
CA GLN A 400 2.61 -13.28 15.78
C GLN A 400 2.49 -12.83 14.31
N GLN A 401 3.44 -12.04 13.82
CA GLN A 401 3.50 -11.62 12.41
C GLN A 401 3.96 -12.71 11.43
N ILE A 402 4.47 -13.84 11.92
CA ILE A 402 4.92 -14.99 11.11
C ILE A 402 3.89 -16.16 11.20
N GLU A 403 2.71 -15.90 11.78
CA GLU A 403 1.51 -16.75 11.86
C GLU A 403 1.53 -17.89 12.91
N ASN A 404 0.33 -18.20 13.44
CA ASN A 404 0.01 -19.38 14.28
C ASN A 404 -0.04 -20.70 13.46
N GLU A 405 0.63 -20.74 12.30
CA GLU A 405 0.66 -21.89 11.39
C GLU A 405 1.70 -22.93 11.83
N GLU A 406 1.53 -24.18 11.37
CA GLU A 406 2.50 -25.26 11.62
C GLU A 406 3.83 -24.96 10.90
N ILE A 407 4.97 -25.01 11.61
CA ILE A 407 6.28 -24.68 11.04
C ILE A 407 6.63 -25.65 9.90
N ASN A 408 6.66 -25.15 8.67
CA ASN A 408 6.95 -25.92 7.46
C ASN A 408 7.81 -25.12 6.46
N LEU A 409 8.10 -25.70 5.29
CA LEU A 409 8.93 -25.05 4.25
C LEU A 409 8.34 -23.72 3.75
N ARG A 410 7.01 -23.55 3.80
CA ARG A 410 6.34 -22.29 3.43
C ARG A 410 6.65 -21.20 4.46
N THR A 411 6.56 -21.53 5.75
CA THR A 411 6.92 -20.61 6.84
C THR A 411 8.39 -20.18 6.74
N LEU A 412 9.28 -21.14 6.42
CA LEU A 412 10.69 -20.83 6.16
C LEU A 412 10.85 -19.90 4.95
N GLY A 413 10.18 -20.18 3.83
CA GLY A 413 10.22 -19.34 2.64
C GLY A 413 9.73 -17.90 2.90
N LYS A 414 8.59 -17.74 3.60
CA LYS A 414 8.07 -16.44 4.03
C LYS A 414 9.04 -15.68 4.96
N LEU A 415 9.69 -16.39 5.89
CA LEU A 415 10.70 -15.78 6.77
C LEU A 415 11.92 -15.29 5.97
N LEU A 416 12.43 -16.11 5.06
CA LEU A 416 13.56 -15.75 4.20
C LEU A 416 13.22 -14.60 3.26
N TRP A 417 11.97 -14.53 2.83
CA TRP A 417 11.47 -13.43 2.04
C TRP A 417 11.51 -12.11 2.83
N LYS A 418 11.03 -12.10 4.08
CA LYS A 418 11.13 -10.94 4.98
C LYS A 418 12.58 -10.57 5.30
N MET A 419 13.51 -11.52 5.25
CA MET A 419 14.96 -11.29 5.38
C MET A 419 15.62 -10.76 4.09
N GLY A 420 14.87 -10.61 2.99
CA GLY A 420 15.38 -10.17 1.70
C GLY A 420 16.20 -11.24 0.95
N LYS A 421 16.05 -12.53 1.29
CA LYS A 421 16.78 -13.65 0.69
C LYS A 421 15.97 -14.31 -0.43
N LEU A 422 15.65 -13.54 -1.47
CA LEU A 422 14.71 -13.92 -2.54
C LEU A 422 15.08 -15.23 -3.25
N ASP A 423 16.37 -15.43 -3.60
CA ASP A 423 16.84 -16.66 -4.26
C ASP A 423 16.58 -17.92 -3.40
N LEU A 424 16.77 -17.80 -2.09
CA LEU A 424 16.51 -18.91 -1.16
C LEU A 424 15.02 -19.11 -0.95
N THR A 425 14.24 -18.03 -0.86
CA THR A 425 12.77 -18.11 -0.83
C THR A 425 12.24 -18.89 -2.01
N GLU A 426 12.73 -18.61 -3.22
CA GLU A 426 12.33 -19.30 -4.45
C GLU A 426 12.71 -20.78 -4.38
N LYS A 427 13.95 -21.08 -3.97
CA LYS A 427 14.44 -22.45 -3.80
C LYS A 427 13.54 -23.27 -2.87
N TYR A 428 13.12 -22.71 -1.74
CA TYR A 428 12.30 -23.43 -0.77
C TYR A 428 10.82 -23.53 -1.13
N PHE A 429 10.25 -22.50 -1.77
CA PHE A 429 8.89 -22.61 -2.31
C PHE A 429 8.81 -23.65 -3.44
N ASN A 430 9.79 -23.69 -4.33
CA ASN A 430 9.87 -24.73 -5.36
C ASN A 430 10.09 -26.13 -4.79
N ARG A 431 10.87 -26.26 -3.71
CA ARG A 431 11.02 -27.55 -3.00
C ARG A 431 9.69 -28.01 -2.39
N LEU A 432 8.96 -27.12 -1.73
CA LEU A 432 7.64 -27.44 -1.20
C LEU A 432 6.65 -27.81 -2.32
N LEU A 433 6.71 -27.11 -3.44
CA LEU A 433 5.86 -27.39 -4.60
C LEU A 433 6.04 -28.83 -5.13
N GLN A 434 7.26 -29.37 -5.05
CA GLN A 434 7.54 -30.76 -5.45
C GLN A 434 7.03 -31.80 -4.42
N GLU A 435 6.90 -31.41 -3.16
CA GLU A 435 6.43 -32.28 -2.07
C GLU A 435 4.89 -32.35 -1.98
N LEU A 436 4.18 -31.31 -2.45
CA LEU A 436 2.72 -31.23 -2.37
C LEU A 436 2.02 -32.07 -3.45
N PRO A 437 0.95 -32.83 -3.10
CA PRO A 437 0.16 -33.56 -4.08
C PRO A 437 -0.65 -32.59 -4.98
N PRO A 438 -0.99 -32.96 -6.23
CA PRO A 438 -1.62 -32.05 -7.22
C PRO A 438 -2.94 -31.37 -6.81
N ASN A 439 -3.62 -31.88 -5.78
CA ASN A 439 -4.91 -31.36 -5.29
C ASN A 439 -4.81 -30.75 -3.88
N ASP A 440 -3.59 -30.45 -3.41
CA ASP A 440 -3.40 -29.86 -2.09
C ASP A 440 -3.98 -28.43 -2.01
N PRO A 441 -4.79 -28.09 -0.99
CA PRO A 441 -5.32 -26.75 -0.80
C PRO A 441 -4.25 -25.65 -0.73
N LEU A 442 -3.03 -25.99 -0.30
CA LEU A 442 -1.92 -25.04 -0.17
C LEU A 442 -1.32 -24.62 -1.53
N LEU A 443 -1.50 -25.42 -2.60
CA LEU A 443 -0.89 -25.16 -3.90
C LEU A 443 -1.28 -23.81 -4.50
N SER A 444 -2.55 -23.43 -4.37
CA SER A 444 -3.01 -22.13 -4.89
C SER A 444 -2.27 -20.99 -4.20
N SER A 445 -2.23 -21.01 -2.88
CA SER A 445 -1.56 -19.96 -2.10
C SER A 445 -0.04 -19.97 -2.30
N LEU A 446 0.58 -21.13 -2.52
CA LEU A 446 2.00 -21.25 -2.82
C LEU A 446 2.34 -20.71 -4.22
N TYR A 447 1.45 -20.89 -5.20
CA TYR A 447 1.60 -20.28 -6.52
C TYR A 447 1.42 -18.75 -6.48
N GLU A 448 0.63 -18.21 -5.56
CA GLU A 448 0.58 -16.76 -5.33
C GLU A 448 1.90 -16.27 -4.73
N ASP A 449 2.41 -16.96 -3.71
CA ASP A 449 3.71 -16.64 -3.11
C ASP A 449 4.85 -16.67 -4.15
N LEU A 450 4.86 -17.67 -5.05
CA LEU A 450 5.83 -17.76 -6.17
C LEU A 450 5.63 -16.68 -7.25
N GLY A 451 4.37 -16.31 -7.53
CA GLY A 451 4.05 -15.25 -8.51
C GLY A 451 4.47 -13.87 -8.03
N GLU A 452 4.26 -13.59 -6.75
CA GLU A 452 4.67 -12.34 -6.11
C GLU A 452 6.20 -12.28 -5.94
N LEU A 453 6.85 -13.40 -5.60
CA LEU A 453 8.31 -13.48 -5.57
C LEU A 453 8.93 -13.21 -6.95
N ALA A 454 8.39 -13.82 -8.01
CA ALA A 454 8.85 -13.59 -9.38
C ALA A 454 8.65 -12.13 -9.83
N SER A 455 7.56 -11.48 -9.37
CA SER A 455 7.36 -10.04 -9.57
C SER A 455 8.47 -9.21 -8.91
N GLN A 456 8.87 -9.58 -7.70
CA GLN A 456 9.95 -8.89 -6.96
C GLN A 456 11.35 -9.11 -7.54
N THR A 457 11.61 -10.26 -8.18
CA THR A 457 12.86 -10.53 -8.90
C THR A 457 12.88 -9.97 -10.33
N ASN A 458 11.80 -9.29 -10.76
CA ASN A 458 11.57 -8.78 -12.12
C ASN A 458 11.41 -9.85 -13.22
N ASP A 459 11.08 -11.09 -12.85
CA ASP A 459 10.70 -12.14 -13.79
C ASP A 459 9.17 -12.14 -14.01
N TYR A 460 8.70 -11.17 -14.79
CA TYR A 460 7.26 -10.96 -15.02
C TYR A 460 6.60 -12.11 -15.79
N ASP A 461 7.33 -12.79 -16.68
CA ASP A 461 6.81 -13.95 -17.41
C ASP A 461 6.54 -15.11 -16.45
N MET A 462 7.47 -15.37 -15.52
CA MET A 462 7.29 -16.37 -14.49
C MET A 462 6.22 -15.97 -13.45
N SER A 463 6.11 -14.68 -13.14
CA SER A 463 5.05 -14.14 -12.28
C SER A 463 3.66 -14.41 -12.86
N VAL A 464 3.44 -14.09 -14.14
CA VAL A 464 2.19 -14.38 -14.84
C VAL A 464 1.94 -15.89 -14.89
N HIS A 465 2.97 -16.69 -15.15
CA HIS A 465 2.86 -18.15 -15.17
C HIS A 465 2.35 -18.72 -13.83
N TRP A 466 2.92 -18.28 -12.71
CA TRP A 466 2.51 -18.75 -11.39
C TRP A 466 1.12 -18.24 -11.00
N HIS A 467 0.78 -16.98 -11.27
CA HIS A 467 -0.58 -16.48 -11.04
C HIS A 467 -1.64 -17.21 -11.88
N GLN A 468 -1.31 -17.59 -13.13
CA GLN A 468 -2.18 -18.42 -13.96
C GLN A 468 -2.37 -19.83 -13.38
N LYS A 469 -1.31 -20.45 -12.84
CA LYS A 469 -1.40 -21.74 -12.14
C LYS A 469 -2.21 -21.66 -10.85
N SER A 470 -2.04 -20.58 -10.08
CA SER A 470 -2.89 -20.32 -8.90
C SER A 470 -4.34 -20.18 -9.31
N LEU A 471 -4.63 -19.36 -10.33
CA LEU A 471 -5.97 -19.16 -10.86
C LEU A 471 -6.55 -20.46 -11.43
N ALA A 472 -5.76 -21.32 -12.06
CA ALA A 472 -6.22 -22.61 -12.56
C ALA A 472 -6.62 -23.57 -11.43
N ILE A 473 -5.89 -23.60 -10.31
CA ILE A 473 -6.27 -24.37 -9.12
C ILE A 473 -7.46 -23.73 -8.40
N LYS A 474 -7.49 -22.40 -8.26
CA LYS A 474 -8.69 -21.69 -7.79
C LYS A 474 -9.88 -22.04 -8.68
N ASN A 475 -9.71 -22.09 -10.00
CA ASN A 475 -10.73 -22.45 -10.99
C ASN A 475 -11.18 -23.91 -10.94
N GLN A 476 -10.27 -24.84 -10.63
CA GLN A 476 -10.60 -26.26 -10.41
C GLN A 476 -11.29 -26.47 -9.05
N LEU A 477 -10.92 -25.70 -8.02
CA LEU A 477 -11.59 -25.66 -6.72
C LEU A 477 -12.91 -24.86 -6.78
N THR A 478 -13.06 -23.94 -7.75
CA THR A 478 -14.27 -23.13 -8.02
C THR A 478 -15.14 -23.74 -9.12
N VAL A 479 -15.14 -25.07 -9.28
CA VAL A 479 -16.35 -25.74 -9.78
C VAL A 479 -17.42 -25.69 -8.68
N ASN A 480 -17.91 -24.47 -8.42
CA ASN A 480 -19.23 -24.16 -7.89
C ASN A 480 -19.53 -22.67 -8.18
N PRO A 481 -20.09 -22.36 -9.37
CA PRO A 481 -20.42 -21.00 -9.82
C PRO A 481 -21.44 -20.26 -8.93
N THR A 482 -21.94 -20.90 -7.89
CA THR A 482 -23.03 -20.41 -7.04
C THR A 482 -22.55 -19.54 -5.89
N ILE A 483 -21.27 -19.64 -5.48
CA ILE A 483 -20.75 -18.93 -4.29
C ILE A 483 -20.28 -17.51 -4.64
N GLU A 484 -19.74 -17.31 -5.84
CA GLU A 484 -19.25 -16.00 -6.30
C GLU A 484 -20.38 -15.00 -6.53
N ILE A 485 -21.57 -15.48 -6.93
CA ILE A 485 -22.78 -14.66 -7.07
C ILE A 485 -23.32 -14.21 -5.69
N ILE A 486 -23.15 -15.03 -4.65
CA ILE A 486 -23.63 -14.72 -3.29
C ILE A 486 -22.75 -13.64 -2.64
N ASN A 487 -21.43 -13.74 -2.79
CA ASN A 487 -20.49 -12.80 -2.18
C ASN A 487 -20.44 -11.43 -2.89
N ASN A 488 -20.84 -11.35 -4.16
CA ASN A 488 -20.88 -10.09 -4.93
C ASN A 488 -22.23 -9.35 -4.86
N SER A 489 -23.18 -9.82 -4.05
CA SER A 489 -24.48 -9.15 -3.88
C SER A 489 -24.45 -8.11 -2.77
N ILE A 490 -25.07 -6.96 -3.06
CA ILE A 490 -25.01 -5.67 -2.35
C ILE A 490 -25.18 -5.83 -0.83
N GLU A 491 -24.37 -5.11 -0.04
CA GLU A 491 -24.21 -5.17 1.43
C GLU A 491 -25.50 -5.11 2.29
N ASN A 492 -26.71 -4.97 1.70
CA ASN A 492 -27.99 -4.82 2.42
C ASN A 492 -29.15 -5.72 1.98
N ASP A 493 -28.98 -6.62 1.00
CA ASP A 493 -30.10 -7.45 0.51
C ASP A 493 -30.18 -8.86 1.16
N ARG A 494 -31.39 -9.29 1.53
CA ARG A 494 -31.66 -10.63 2.08
C ARG A 494 -31.93 -11.64 0.96
N LEU A 495 -31.09 -12.66 0.85
CA LEU A 495 -31.11 -13.65 -0.22
C LEU A 495 -32.03 -14.85 0.09
N VAL A 496 -32.81 -15.28 -0.89
CA VAL A 496 -33.56 -16.55 -0.86
C VAL A 496 -32.87 -17.53 -1.80
N LEU A 497 -32.39 -18.66 -1.27
CA LEU A 497 -31.69 -19.66 -2.07
C LEU A 497 -32.62 -20.83 -2.38
N VAL A 498 -32.79 -21.15 -3.66
CA VAL A 498 -33.49 -22.37 -4.10
C VAL A 498 -32.44 -23.34 -4.65
N THR A 499 -32.38 -24.57 -4.11
CA THR A 499 -31.35 -25.55 -4.50
C THR A 499 -31.90 -26.96 -4.61
N THR A 500 -31.14 -27.84 -5.25
CA THR A 500 -31.44 -29.28 -5.36
C THR A 500 -30.64 -30.07 -4.32
N ASP A 501 -31.06 -31.30 -4.02
CA ASP A 501 -30.40 -32.18 -3.04
C ASP A 501 -28.88 -32.24 -3.15
N LYS A 502 -28.37 -32.43 -4.38
CA LYS A 502 -26.95 -32.64 -4.63
C LYS A 502 -26.14 -31.37 -4.39
N PHE A 503 -26.67 -30.23 -4.82
CA PHE A 503 -25.97 -28.95 -4.75
C PHE A 503 -26.09 -28.34 -3.35
N GLY A 504 -27.26 -28.42 -2.74
CA GLY A 504 -27.50 -27.93 -1.39
C GLY A 504 -26.62 -28.61 -0.35
N LYS A 505 -26.41 -29.93 -0.41
CA LYS A 505 -25.51 -30.66 0.51
C LYS A 505 -24.05 -30.18 0.42
N GLN A 506 -23.62 -29.68 -0.74
CA GLN A 506 -22.24 -29.20 -0.95
C GLN A 506 -22.03 -27.76 -0.48
N ILE A 507 -22.99 -26.86 -0.74
CA ILE A 507 -22.83 -25.43 -0.47
C ILE A 507 -23.26 -25.05 0.95
N PHE A 508 -24.21 -25.80 1.56
CA PHE A 508 -24.83 -25.44 2.83
C PHE A 508 -23.83 -25.26 3.99
N PRO A 509 -22.80 -26.12 4.19
CA PRO A 509 -21.79 -25.90 5.25
C PRO A 509 -21.09 -24.53 5.13
N SER A 510 -20.87 -24.07 3.90
CA SER A 510 -20.14 -22.85 3.58
C SER A 510 -20.98 -21.57 3.60
N ILE A 511 -22.32 -21.66 3.54
CA ILE A 511 -23.19 -20.48 3.42
C ILE A 511 -24.22 -20.32 4.55
N HIS A 512 -24.53 -21.36 5.32
CA HIS A 512 -25.61 -21.33 6.33
C HIS A 512 -25.36 -20.37 7.51
N HIS A 513 -24.12 -19.91 7.68
CA HIS A 513 -23.69 -18.96 8.70
C HIS A 513 -23.71 -17.51 8.21
N LEU A 514 -23.90 -17.26 6.90
CA LEU A 514 -24.01 -15.93 6.34
C LEU A 514 -25.34 -15.30 6.76
N GLY A 515 -25.28 -14.17 7.47
CA GLY A 515 -26.46 -13.45 7.96
C GLY A 515 -27.38 -12.89 6.86
N GLN A 516 -26.90 -12.85 5.62
CA GLN A 516 -27.62 -12.35 4.45
C GLN A 516 -28.64 -13.35 3.87
N ILE A 517 -28.56 -14.65 4.18
CA ILE A 517 -29.47 -15.67 3.64
C ILE A 517 -30.70 -15.83 4.55
N SER A 518 -31.88 -15.43 4.06
CA SER A 518 -33.12 -15.39 4.85
C SER A 518 -33.90 -16.71 4.86
N SER A 519 -33.84 -17.46 3.77
CA SER A 519 -34.43 -18.80 3.65
C SER A 519 -33.77 -19.64 2.56
N ILE A 520 -33.72 -20.95 2.80
CA ILE A 520 -33.22 -21.95 1.84
C ILE A 520 -34.35 -22.93 1.55
N TYR A 521 -34.77 -22.99 0.29
CA TYR A 521 -35.78 -23.89 -0.23
C TYR A 521 -35.11 -24.99 -1.05
N ILE A 522 -35.55 -26.23 -0.84
CA ILE A 522 -34.93 -27.39 -1.49
C ILE A 522 -36.01 -28.20 -2.20
N ASN A 523 -35.78 -28.46 -3.48
CA ASN A 523 -36.54 -29.46 -4.22
C ASN A 523 -35.85 -30.83 -4.03
N SER A 524 -36.47 -31.70 -3.22
CA SER A 524 -35.89 -32.94 -2.70
C SER A 524 -36.96 -34.04 -2.53
N GLU A 525 -36.58 -35.30 -2.73
CA GLU A 525 -37.40 -36.46 -2.33
C GLU A 525 -36.98 -37.04 -0.96
N ASP A 526 -35.85 -36.57 -0.40
CA ASP A 526 -35.19 -37.10 0.79
C ASP A 526 -35.70 -36.43 2.08
N LYS A 527 -36.76 -37.02 2.66
CA LYS A 527 -37.40 -36.53 3.89
C LYS A 527 -36.47 -36.50 5.11
N GLN A 528 -35.37 -37.25 5.12
CA GLN A 528 -34.50 -37.40 6.28
C GLN A 528 -33.65 -36.15 6.52
N TRP A 529 -33.26 -35.47 5.44
CA TRP A 529 -32.41 -34.29 5.46
C TRP A 529 -33.04 -33.08 6.19
N ARG A 530 -34.37 -33.06 6.32
CA ARG A 530 -35.14 -32.04 7.07
C ARG A 530 -34.83 -32.03 8.57
N ASN A 531 -34.58 -33.20 9.17
CA ASN A 531 -34.44 -33.32 10.63
C ASN A 531 -33.07 -32.89 11.13
N ASP A 532 -32.06 -32.95 10.27
CA ASP A 532 -30.67 -32.68 10.64
C ASP A 532 -30.35 -31.18 10.73
N PHE A 533 -31.15 -30.31 10.08
CA PHE A 533 -30.82 -28.88 9.97
C PHE A 533 -32.02 -27.94 10.18
N ARG A 534 -31.99 -27.20 11.30
CA ARG A 534 -33.06 -26.30 11.77
C ARG A 534 -33.40 -25.10 10.86
N LYS A 535 -32.60 -24.79 9.83
CA LYS A 535 -32.81 -23.64 8.90
C LYS A 535 -33.45 -24.00 7.55
N LEU A 536 -33.71 -25.28 7.25
CA LEU A 536 -34.25 -25.73 5.97
C LEU A 536 -35.78 -25.63 5.92
N LYS A 537 -36.35 -24.91 4.94
CA LYS A 537 -37.79 -24.76 4.76
C LYS A 537 -38.30 -25.48 3.50
N GLY A 538 -39.30 -26.34 3.68
CA GLY A 538 -40.06 -26.98 2.61
C GLY A 538 -39.33 -28.08 1.85
N ILE A 539 -39.92 -29.27 1.78
CA ILE A 539 -39.54 -30.32 0.83
C ILE A 539 -40.77 -30.53 -0.05
N HIS A 540 -40.70 -30.12 -1.31
CA HIS A 540 -41.79 -30.30 -2.28
C HIS A 540 -41.29 -31.09 -3.47
N VAL A 541 -42.05 -32.11 -3.86
CA VAL A 541 -41.72 -32.99 -5.00
C VAL A 541 -42.13 -32.34 -6.33
N LYS A 542 -43.01 -31.33 -6.30
CA LYS A 542 -43.46 -30.58 -7.48
C LYS A 542 -43.05 -29.12 -7.39
N MET A 543 -42.47 -28.59 -8.47
CA MET A 543 -42.07 -27.18 -8.53
C MET A 543 -43.24 -26.22 -8.31
N ASP A 544 -44.46 -26.57 -8.73
CA ASP A 544 -45.64 -25.73 -8.50
C ASP A 544 -46.00 -25.59 -7.01
N GLU A 545 -45.81 -26.67 -6.23
CA GLU A 545 -46.03 -26.66 -4.78
C GLU A 545 -44.91 -25.86 -4.08
N LEU A 546 -43.66 -26.00 -4.53
CA LEU A 546 -42.53 -25.20 -4.05
C LEU A 546 -42.73 -23.71 -4.33
N ILE A 547 -43.12 -23.35 -5.55
CA ILE A 547 -43.43 -21.97 -5.94
C ILE A 547 -44.60 -21.42 -5.12
N SER A 548 -45.64 -22.24 -4.90
CA SER A 548 -46.78 -21.85 -4.07
C SER A 548 -46.36 -21.59 -2.62
N GLN A 549 -45.52 -22.45 -2.04
CA GLN A 549 -45.00 -22.23 -0.68
C GLN A 549 -44.04 -21.03 -0.63
N ILE A 550 -43.14 -20.84 -1.60
CA ILE A 550 -42.27 -19.64 -1.64
C ILE A 550 -43.13 -18.37 -1.69
N ARG A 551 -44.20 -18.36 -2.50
CA ARG A 551 -45.15 -17.24 -2.56
C ARG A 551 -45.87 -17.03 -1.23
N GLU A 552 -46.30 -18.09 -0.58
CA GLU A 552 -47.01 -18.03 0.71
C GLU A 552 -46.08 -17.58 1.86
N ASP A 553 -44.86 -18.11 1.92
CA ASP A 553 -43.83 -17.69 2.88
C ASP A 553 -43.38 -16.25 2.63
N TYR A 554 -43.24 -15.83 1.36
CA TYR A 554 -42.98 -14.43 1.01
C TYR A 554 -44.13 -13.53 1.44
N LYS A 555 -45.38 -13.92 1.19
CA LYS A 555 -46.59 -13.19 1.60
C LYS A 555 -46.70 -13.08 3.13
N ASN A 556 -46.41 -14.15 3.85
CA ASN A 556 -46.44 -14.19 5.32
C ASN A 556 -45.28 -13.39 5.94
N ARG A 557 -44.05 -13.49 5.42
CA ARG A 557 -42.91 -12.69 5.89
C ARG A 557 -43.09 -11.20 5.60
N ARG A 558 -43.67 -10.84 4.45
CA ARG A 558 -43.94 -9.43 4.09
C ARG A 558 -44.84 -8.72 5.11
N LYS A 559 -45.83 -9.42 5.69
CA LYS A 559 -46.68 -8.86 6.76
C LYS A 559 -45.96 -8.72 8.11
N ILE A 560 -44.84 -9.42 8.30
CA ILE A 560 -44.17 -9.61 9.60
C ILE A 560 -42.84 -8.84 9.69
N GLU A 561 -42.07 -8.79 8.60
CA GLU A 561 -40.68 -8.31 8.54
C GLU A 561 -40.51 -6.94 7.86
N GLU A 562 -41.56 -6.27 7.37
CA GLU A 562 -41.39 -4.94 6.75
C GLU A 562 -41.16 -3.88 7.83
N PRO A 563 -39.92 -3.36 8.04
CA PRO A 563 -39.67 -2.35 9.04
C PRO A 563 -40.41 -1.06 8.65
N VAL A 564 -41.07 -0.46 9.63
CA VAL A 564 -41.68 0.86 9.49
C VAL A 564 -40.63 1.82 10.00
N TRP A 565 -39.93 2.49 9.10
CA TRP A 565 -38.96 3.51 9.48
C TRP A 565 -39.70 4.62 10.23
N MET A 566 -39.38 4.75 11.51
CA MET A 566 -39.97 5.69 12.44
C MET A 566 -38.90 6.67 12.91
N ASN A 567 -39.03 7.94 12.53
CA ASN A 567 -38.19 9.00 13.07
C ASN A 567 -38.86 9.57 14.32
N ILE A 568 -38.13 9.68 15.44
CA ILE A 568 -38.67 10.19 16.70
C ILE A 568 -38.15 11.59 16.97
N CYS A 569 -39.06 12.49 17.36
CA CYS A 569 -38.77 13.85 17.81
C CYS A 569 -38.82 13.91 19.33
N THR A 570 -37.66 14.08 19.96
CA THR A 570 -37.50 14.17 21.41
C THR A 570 -37.69 15.62 21.88
N THR A 571 -38.55 15.85 22.87
CA THR A 571 -38.85 17.20 23.40
C THR A 571 -37.84 17.67 24.46
N ILE A 572 -36.79 16.90 24.74
CA ILE A 572 -35.85 17.16 25.84
C ILE A 572 -34.64 17.93 25.29
N SER A 573 -34.53 19.22 25.66
CA SER A 573 -33.30 19.98 25.50
C SER A 573 -32.28 19.50 26.54
N ASP A 574 -31.39 18.59 26.17
CA ASP A 574 -30.23 18.30 27.00
C ASP A 574 -29.33 19.55 27.07
N ALA A 575 -28.87 19.87 28.28
CA ALA A 575 -28.11 21.09 28.55
C ALA A 575 -26.85 21.18 27.69
N GLY A 576 -26.91 22.01 26.63
CA GLY A 576 -25.77 22.35 25.77
C GLY A 576 -25.90 21.99 24.29
N LYS A 577 -27.00 21.39 23.83
CA LYS A 577 -27.26 21.12 22.40
C LYS A 577 -28.53 21.82 21.92
N SER A 578 -28.55 22.30 20.68
CA SER A 578 -29.73 22.97 20.12
C SER A 578 -30.85 21.95 19.85
N THR A 579 -32.11 22.39 19.89
CA THR A 579 -33.27 21.57 19.49
C THR A 579 -33.17 21.06 18.05
N THR A 580 -32.44 21.76 17.18
CA THR A 580 -32.15 21.37 15.79
C THR A 580 -31.06 20.29 15.67
N GLU A 581 -30.08 20.25 16.56
CA GLU A 581 -29.09 19.16 16.65
C GLU A 581 -29.69 17.84 17.13
N ILE A 582 -30.73 17.91 17.97
CA ILE A 582 -31.36 16.71 18.57
C ILE A 582 -32.43 16.11 17.64
N ASN A 583 -33.22 16.93 16.94
CA ASN A 583 -34.35 16.49 16.13
C ASN A 583 -34.17 16.69 14.62
N GLY A 584 -32.95 16.99 14.15
CA GLY A 584 -32.67 17.37 12.77
C GLY A 584 -33.13 16.35 11.74
N GLN A 585 -32.95 15.05 11.99
CA GLN A 585 -33.36 14.00 11.06
C GLN A 585 -34.90 13.88 10.94
N PHE A 586 -35.63 14.05 12.04
CA PHE A 586 -37.11 14.06 12.03
C PHE A 586 -37.65 15.23 11.20
N ALA A 587 -37.13 16.44 11.44
CA ALA A 587 -37.58 17.63 10.76
C ALA A 587 -37.17 17.65 9.27
N LEU A 588 -35.95 17.18 8.93
CA LEU A 588 -35.49 17.07 7.54
C LEU A 588 -36.34 16.07 6.72
N SER A 589 -36.75 14.93 7.30
CA SER A 589 -37.65 14.00 6.59
C SER A 589 -39.03 14.60 6.31
N GLN A 590 -39.59 15.37 7.26
CA GLN A 590 -40.86 16.05 7.08
C GLN A 590 -40.78 17.15 6.01
N LEU A 591 -39.67 17.88 5.99
CA LEU A 591 -39.39 18.91 4.99
C LEU A 591 -39.17 18.34 3.60
N LEU A 592 -38.44 17.21 3.50
CA LEU A 592 -38.22 16.49 2.25
C LEU A 592 -39.56 16.16 1.59
N LEU A 593 -40.50 15.61 2.37
CA LEU A 593 -41.81 15.24 1.86
C LEU A 593 -42.64 16.47 1.45
N ASP A 594 -42.68 17.53 2.26
CA ASP A 594 -43.38 18.78 1.95
C ASP A 594 -42.85 19.39 0.64
N CYS A 595 -41.53 19.33 0.39
CA CYS A 595 -40.94 19.80 -0.87
C CYS A 595 -41.35 18.94 -2.07
N LEU A 596 -41.31 17.62 -1.92
CA LEU A 596 -41.67 16.68 -2.98
C LEU A 596 -43.13 16.83 -3.43
N LEU A 597 -44.06 17.02 -2.48
CA LEU A 597 -45.49 17.18 -2.76
C LEU A 597 -45.83 18.48 -3.50
N ARG A 598 -44.95 19.49 -3.46
CA ARG A 598 -45.16 20.79 -4.13
C ARG A 598 -44.56 20.86 -5.53
N LEU A 599 -43.76 19.86 -5.93
CA LEU A 599 -43.09 19.83 -7.23
C LEU A 599 -44.02 19.32 -8.33
N LYS A 600 -44.08 20.05 -9.46
CA LYS A 600 -44.79 19.59 -10.65
C LYS A 600 -44.03 18.43 -11.31
N SER A 601 -44.76 17.45 -11.83
CA SER A 601 -44.18 16.33 -12.59
C SER A 601 -44.10 16.66 -14.08
N ASN A 602 -43.04 16.20 -14.73
CA ASN A 602 -42.85 16.31 -16.18
C ASN A 602 -42.83 14.90 -16.81
N GLU A 603 -42.99 14.81 -18.14
CA GLU A 603 -43.01 13.51 -18.86
C GLU A 603 -41.66 12.79 -18.80
N ASN A 604 -40.55 13.54 -18.70
CA ASN A 604 -39.21 12.97 -18.64
C ASN A 604 -39.00 12.13 -17.37
N ASP A 605 -39.46 12.60 -16.21
CA ASP A 605 -39.35 11.87 -14.95
C ASP A 605 -40.19 10.58 -14.96
N ARG A 606 -41.35 10.59 -15.65
CA ARG A 606 -42.16 9.39 -15.85
C ARG A 606 -41.46 8.37 -16.75
N ASN A 607 -40.79 8.82 -17.80
CA ASN A 607 -40.00 7.97 -18.69
C ASN A 607 -38.77 7.41 -17.98
N GLU A 608 -38.11 8.20 -17.13
CA GLU A 608 -36.98 7.77 -16.31
C GLU A 608 -37.41 6.67 -15.33
N LEU A 609 -38.57 6.84 -14.66
CA LEU A 609 -39.16 5.82 -13.79
C LEU A 609 -39.48 4.52 -14.53
N ILE A 610 -40.09 4.63 -15.71
CA ILE A 610 -40.41 3.49 -16.56
C ILE A 610 -39.14 2.75 -16.94
N SER A 611 -38.12 3.45 -17.43
CA SER A 611 -36.86 2.84 -17.85
C SER A 611 -36.15 2.14 -16.69
N TYR A 612 -36.20 2.74 -15.49
CA TYR A 612 -35.71 2.09 -14.27
C TYR A 612 -36.46 0.78 -13.99
N CYS A 613 -37.80 0.80 -14.02
CA CYS A 613 -38.62 -0.38 -13.77
C CYS A 613 -38.45 -1.48 -14.85
N GLU A 614 -38.30 -1.11 -16.12
CA GLU A 614 -38.05 -2.06 -17.22
C GLU A 614 -36.73 -2.81 -17.02
N LYS A 615 -35.69 -2.09 -16.56
CA LYS A 615 -34.39 -2.68 -16.25
C LYS A 615 -34.41 -3.53 -14.98
N GLU A 616 -35.07 -3.07 -13.92
CA GLU A 616 -35.18 -3.78 -12.64
C GLU A 616 -35.93 -5.11 -12.79
N TYR A 617 -36.99 -5.12 -13.60
CA TYR A 617 -37.82 -6.31 -13.84
C TYR A 617 -37.48 -7.02 -15.15
N GLU A 618 -36.27 -6.82 -15.69
CA GLU A 618 -35.79 -7.53 -16.87
C GLU A 618 -35.83 -9.05 -16.60
N GLY A 619 -36.66 -9.76 -17.37
CA GLY A 619 -36.90 -11.20 -17.22
C GLY A 619 -38.12 -11.61 -16.39
N ASN A 620 -38.84 -10.66 -15.75
CA ASN A 620 -40.13 -10.93 -15.08
C ASN A 620 -41.31 -10.44 -15.95
N GLN A 621 -41.76 -11.30 -16.87
CA GLN A 621 -42.79 -10.94 -17.84
C GLN A 621 -44.12 -10.49 -17.21
N ASN A 622 -44.47 -11.00 -16.02
CA ASN A 622 -45.71 -10.59 -15.34
C ASN A 622 -45.63 -9.15 -14.85
N GLU A 623 -44.51 -8.73 -14.27
CA GLU A 623 -44.32 -7.35 -13.82
C GLU A 623 -44.16 -6.39 -15.00
N LEU A 624 -43.48 -6.81 -16.08
CA LEU A 624 -43.41 -6.03 -17.32
C LEU A 624 -44.80 -5.85 -17.95
N ASN A 625 -45.64 -6.89 -17.95
CA ASN A 625 -47.02 -6.77 -18.41
C ASN A 625 -47.83 -5.78 -17.54
N HIS A 626 -47.67 -5.81 -16.20
CA HIS A 626 -48.28 -4.83 -15.31
C HIS A 626 -47.75 -3.41 -15.52
N LEU A 627 -46.46 -3.25 -15.86
CA LEU A 627 -45.86 -1.96 -16.21
C LEU A 627 -46.45 -1.40 -17.51
N HIS A 628 -46.63 -2.24 -18.54
CA HIS A 628 -47.29 -1.83 -19.78
C HIS A 628 -48.80 -1.54 -19.60
N GLU A 629 -49.49 -2.32 -18.76
CA GLU A 629 -50.87 -2.05 -18.37
C GLU A 629 -50.97 -0.71 -17.64
N PHE A 630 -50.05 -0.44 -16.71
CA PHE A 630 -49.96 0.85 -16.01
C PHE A 630 -49.69 2.01 -16.97
N GLN A 631 -48.76 1.86 -17.92
CA GLN A 631 -48.49 2.90 -18.94
C GLN A 631 -49.73 3.25 -19.76
N SER A 632 -50.57 2.27 -20.10
CA SER A 632 -51.72 2.45 -20.98
C SER A 632 -53.04 2.81 -20.27
N SER A 633 -53.18 2.48 -18.98
CA SER A 633 -54.47 2.60 -18.26
C SER A 633 -54.42 3.39 -16.94
N TYR A 634 -53.25 3.90 -16.53
CA TYR A 634 -53.13 4.76 -15.36
C TYR A 634 -53.90 6.09 -15.53
N SER A 635 -54.67 6.46 -14.52
CA SER A 635 -55.23 7.80 -14.33
C SER A 635 -55.12 8.23 -12.86
N SER A 636 -55.12 9.54 -12.58
CA SER A 636 -55.12 10.05 -11.20
C SER A 636 -56.31 9.52 -10.37
N ASP A 637 -57.43 9.19 -11.03
CA ASP A 637 -58.64 8.68 -10.38
C ASP A 637 -58.53 7.20 -9.97
N ASN A 638 -57.55 6.44 -10.47
CA ASN A 638 -57.36 5.02 -10.13
C ASN A 638 -56.02 4.72 -9.43
N VAL A 639 -55.33 5.73 -8.91
CA VAL A 639 -54.02 5.57 -8.28
C VAL A 639 -54.05 4.68 -7.03
N LEU A 640 -55.06 4.79 -6.16
CA LEU A 640 -55.18 3.92 -4.99
C LEU A 640 -55.40 2.47 -5.40
N TRP A 641 -56.08 2.21 -6.51
CA TRP A 641 -56.23 0.86 -7.05
C TRP A 641 -54.88 0.30 -7.53
N TRP A 642 -54.04 1.11 -8.18
CA TRP A 642 -52.68 0.71 -8.54
C TRP A 642 -51.77 0.49 -7.34
N TYR A 643 -51.96 1.27 -6.28
CA TYR A 643 -51.24 1.14 -5.03
C TYR A 643 -51.65 -0.12 -4.24
N THR A 644 -52.93 -0.45 -4.18
CA THR A 644 -53.42 -1.63 -3.45
C THR A 644 -53.20 -2.95 -4.20
N ARG A 645 -53.00 -2.88 -5.53
CA ARG A 645 -52.65 -4.05 -6.35
C ARG A 645 -51.23 -4.50 -6.01
N GLU A 646 -51.00 -5.81 -5.92
CA GLU A 646 -49.66 -6.40 -5.71
C GLU A 646 -48.72 -6.27 -6.95
N SER A 647 -48.73 -5.10 -7.58
CA SER A 647 -47.99 -4.76 -8.79
C SER A 647 -46.61 -4.18 -8.46
N PHE A 648 -45.77 -4.02 -9.49
CA PHE A 648 -44.51 -3.30 -9.42
C PHE A 648 -44.66 -1.96 -8.67
N PHE A 649 -45.73 -1.19 -8.93
CA PHE A 649 -45.94 0.15 -8.41
C PHE A 649 -45.86 0.21 -6.87
N TYR A 650 -46.58 -0.69 -6.19
CA TYR A 650 -46.49 -0.80 -4.73
C TYR A 650 -45.09 -1.23 -4.29
N LYS A 651 -44.49 -2.20 -4.99
CA LYS A 651 -43.23 -2.85 -4.59
C LYS A 651 -42.05 -1.88 -4.65
N THR A 652 -41.89 -1.18 -5.77
CA THR A 652 -40.80 -0.23 -6.00
C THR A 652 -40.97 1.05 -5.19
N LEU A 653 -42.19 1.58 -5.06
CA LEU A 653 -42.44 2.76 -4.23
C LEU A 653 -42.11 2.48 -2.76
N ASN A 654 -42.61 1.38 -2.20
CA ASN A 654 -42.31 1.04 -0.81
C ASN A 654 -40.84 0.63 -0.61
N ALA A 655 -40.20 0.01 -1.61
CA ALA A 655 -38.76 -0.24 -1.56
C ALA A 655 -37.94 1.06 -1.55
N ALA A 656 -38.32 2.05 -2.38
CA ALA A 656 -37.67 3.36 -2.42
C ALA A 656 -37.82 4.10 -1.10
N LEU A 657 -39.03 4.11 -0.51
CA LEU A 657 -39.28 4.69 0.81
C LEU A 657 -38.47 4.02 1.91
N ARG A 658 -38.32 2.69 1.88
CA ARG A 658 -37.54 1.92 2.88
C ARG A 658 -36.04 2.12 2.78
N LYS A 659 -35.49 2.20 1.57
CA LYS A 659 -34.05 2.38 1.33
C LYS A 659 -33.63 3.86 1.40
N GLU A 660 -34.55 4.75 1.79
CA GLU A 660 -34.40 6.21 1.70
C GLU A 660 -33.82 6.64 0.34
N ASN A 661 -34.27 5.99 -0.74
CA ASN A 661 -33.82 6.30 -2.09
C ASN A 661 -34.55 7.55 -2.58
N ILE A 662 -34.02 8.70 -2.16
CA ILE A 662 -34.59 10.03 -2.41
C ILE A 662 -34.85 10.25 -3.91
N HIS A 663 -33.96 9.77 -4.80
CA HIS A 663 -34.15 9.90 -6.25
C HIS A 663 -35.37 9.15 -6.76
N MET A 664 -35.54 7.89 -6.35
CA MET A 664 -36.74 7.11 -6.71
C MET A 664 -38.01 7.72 -6.12
N ILE A 665 -37.98 8.22 -4.88
CA ILE A 665 -39.13 8.89 -4.26
C ILE A 665 -39.48 10.16 -5.06
N TYR A 666 -38.49 10.92 -5.53
CA TYR A 666 -38.67 12.07 -6.42
C TYR A 666 -39.33 11.68 -7.76
N LEU A 667 -38.93 10.56 -8.37
CA LEU A 667 -39.56 10.06 -9.59
C LEU A 667 -41.02 9.62 -9.36
N TYR A 668 -41.36 9.16 -8.15
CA TYR A 668 -42.72 8.76 -7.77
C TYR A 668 -43.65 9.92 -7.34
N ARG A 669 -43.14 11.16 -7.23
CA ARG A 669 -43.86 12.26 -6.57
C ARG A 669 -45.25 12.57 -7.12
N SER A 670 -45.47 12.53 -8.44
CA SER A 670 -46.81 12.76 -9.02
C SER A 670 -47.83 11.75 -8.52
N PHE A 671 -47.41 10.50 -8.41
CA PHE A 671 -48.27 9.44 -7.96
C PHE A 671 -48.57 9.58 -6.46
N ILE A 672 -47.59 10.03 -5.66
CA ILE A 672 -47.79 10.32 -4.24
C ILE A 672 -48.81 11.48 -4.06
N ILE A 673 -48.76 12.51 -4.91
CA ILE A 673 -49.74 13.61 -4.93
C ILE A 673 -51.13 13.08 -5.31
N ASP A 674 -51.22 12.25 -6.35
CA ASP A 674 -52.49 11.63 -6.76
C ASP A 674 -53.08 10.78 -5.60
N ILE A 675 -52.24 10.01 -4.89
CA ILE A 675 -52.64 9.24 -3.70
C ILE A 675 -53.19 10.18 -2.63
N GLN A 676 -52.50 11.28 -2.33
CA GLN A 676 -52.94 12.26 -1.32
C GLN A 676 -54.31 12.86 -1.68
N ASN A 677 -54.49 13.29 -2.93
CA ASN A 677 -55.75 13.85 -3.41
C ASN A 677 -56.90 12.82 -3.31
N GLN A 678 -56.63 11.56 -3.69
CA GLN A 678 -57.63 10.52 -3.63
C GLN A 678 -57.98 10.11 -2.18
N LEU A 679 -57.00 10.12 -1.26
CA LEU A 679 -57.23 9.93 0.18
C LEU A 679 -58.06 11.07 0.77
N GLN A 680 -57.80 12.33 0.41
CA GLN A 680 -58.61 13.48 0.83
C GLN A 680 -60.09 13.33 0.44
N ASN A 681 -60.35 12.85 -0.78
CA ASN A 681 -61.72 12.60 -1.25
C ASN A 681 -62.43 11.47 -0.48
N HIS A 682 -61.68 10.59 0.19
CA HIS A 682 -62.19 9.42 0.93
C HIS A 682 -61.91 9.49 2.44
N GLN A 683 -61.59 10.67 2.96
CA GLN A 683 -61.21 10.89 4.36
C GLN A 683 -62.23 10.28 5.33
N CYS A 684 -61.73 9.60 6.37
CA CYS A 684 -62.57 9.07 7.44
C CYS A 684 -63.38 10.21 8.11
N GLN A 685 -64.65 9.96 8.42
CA GLN A 685 -65.58 10.98 8.94
C GLN A 685 -65.70 10.98 10.48
N CYS A 686 -65.23 9.92 11.14
CA CYS A 686 -65.30 9.75 12.58
C CYS A 686 -63.96 9.32 13.16
N SER A 687 -63.70 9.72 14.41
CA SER A 687 -62.53 9.28 15.16
C SER A 687 -62.58 7.77 15.33
N THR A 688 -61.49 7.08 14.96
CA THR A 688 -61.44 5.62 14.93
C THR A 688 -60.12 5.11 15.48
N ARG A 689 -60.18 3.96 16.16
CA ARG A 689 -59.00 3.20 16.59
C ARG A 689 -58.66 2.14 15.55
N VAL A 690 -57.40 2.09 15.14
CA VAL A 690 -56.87 1.13 14.16
C VAL A 690 -55.66 0.40 14.73
N TYR A 691 -55.37 -0.78 14.18
CA TYR A 691 -54.42 -1.74 14.71
C TYR A 691 -53.42 -2.21 13.65
N ARG A 692 -52.16 -2.39 14.02
CA ARG A 692 -51.13 -2.99 13.14
C ARG A 692 -50.19 -3.88 13.94
N SER A 693 -49.97 -5.11 13.50
CA SER A 693 -48.92 -5.98 14.07
C SER A 693 -47.64 -5.96 13.25
N GLN A 694 -46.52 -6.11 13.95
CA GLN A 694 -45.19 -6.07 13.35
C GLN A 694 -44.12 -6.71 14.25
N LEU A 695 -43.10 -7.36 13.67
CA LEU A 695 -41.88 -7.69 14.40
C LEU A 695 -40.90 -6.52 14.33
N ILE A 696 -40.34 -6.13 15.47
CA ILE A 696 -39.25 -5.14 15.53
C ILE A 696 -38.06 -5.71 16.29
N SER A 697 -36.87 -5.16 16.06
CA SER A 697 -35.67 -5.57 16.80
C SER A 697 -35.74 -5.20 18.28
N ILE A 698 -34.98 -5.91 19.11
CA ILE A 698 -34.85 -5.58 20.54
C ILE A 698 -34.32 -4.16 20.73
N ASP A 699 -33.43 -3.71 19.85
CA ASP A 699 -32.86 -2.36 19.90
C ASP A 699 -33.89 -1.29 19.55
N GLU A 700 -34.69 -1.47 18.49
CA GLU A 700 -35.81 -0.58 18.15
C GLU A 700 -36.88 -0.55 19.24
N LEU A 701 -37.20 -1.71 19.84
CA LEU A 701 -38.14 -1.77 20.95
C LEU A 701 -37.61 -1.02 22.18
N ASN A 702 -36.33 -1.17 22.50
CA ASN A 702 -35.70 -0.44 23.60
C ASN A 702 -35.66 1.07 23.31
N TYR A 703 -35.44 1.45 22.06
CA TYR A 703 -35.50 2.84 21.62
C TYR A 703 -36.91 3.42 21.81
N LEU A 704 -37.96 2.73 21.34
CA LEU A 704 -39.35 3.17 21.52
C LEU A 704 -39.77 3.26 22.99
N LYS A 705 -39.30 2.34 23.84
CA LYS A 705 -39.53 2.42 25.30
C LYS A 705 -38.96 3.69 25.92
N ASN A 706 -37.79 4.12 25.46
CA ASN A 706 -37.13 5.33 25.94
C ASN A 706 -37.75 6.62 25.37
N SER A 707 -38.60 6.50 24.36
CA SER A 707 -39.24 7.62 23.66
C SER A 707 -40.71 7.85 24.03
N VAL A 708 -41.23 7.19 25.06
CA VAL A 708 -42.62 7.41 25.51
C VAL A 708 -42.84 8.89 25.86
N GLY A 709 -43.92 9.47 25.32
CA GLY A 709 -44.27 10.88 25.45
C GLY A 709 -43.81 11.77 24.29
N GLN A 710 -43.00 11.23 23.37
CA GLN A 710 -42.42 11.94 22.22
C GLN A 710 -43.25 11.77 20.94
N TYR A 711 -42.93 12.54 19.91
CA TYR A 711 -43.57 12.45 18.59
C TYR A 711 -42.81 11.51 17.67
N VAL A 712 -43.51 10.78 16.80
CA VAL A 712 -42.98 9.80 15.87
C VAL A 712 -43.56 10.06 14.49
N SER A 713 -42.69 10.18 13.49
CA SER A 713 -43.03 10.31 12.08
C SER A 713 -42.82 8.96 11.40
N VAL A 714 -43.79 8.55 10.60
CA VAL A 714 -43.65 7.37 9.75
C VAL A 714 -43.24 7.78 8.34
N ASN A 715 -42.05 7.34 7.91
CA ASN A 715 -41.47 7.66 6.60
C ASN A 715 -41.90 6.67 5.50
N SER A 716 -42.98 5.92 5.72
CA SER A 716 -43.65 5.08 4.73
C SER A 716 -45.17 5.22 4.83
N PHE A 717 -45.90 4.67 3.88
CA PHE A 717 -47.35 4.55 4.01
C PHE A 717 -47.69 3.51 5.09
N LEU A 718 -48.50 3.90 6.07
CA LEU A 718 -48.92 3.00 7.14
C LEU A 718 -50.29 2.41 6.81
N SER A 719 -50.33 1.15 6.36
CA SER A 719 -51.57 0.37 6.28
C SER A 719 -51.90 -0.24 7.66
N THR A 720 -53.15 -0.13 8.10
CA THR A 720 -53.63 -0.59 9.41
C THR A 720 -55.02 -1.20 9.31
N SER A 721 -55.48 -1.93 10.34
CA SER A 721 -56.79 -2.59 10.35
C SER A 721 -57.76 -2.04 11.37
N PHE A 722 -59.07 -2.02 11.06
CA PHE A 722 -60.13 -1.74 12.04
C PHE A 722 -60.35 -2.89 13.05
N GLN A 723 -59.91 -4.12 12.73
CA GLN A 723 -60.13 -5.29 13.57
C GLN A 723 -58.86 -5.70 14.32
N LYS A 724 -58.93 -5.68 15.65
CA LYS A 724 -57.84 -6.14 16.53
C LYS A 724 -57.46 -7.61 16.29
N ASP A 725 -58.44 -8.45 15.97
CA ASP A 725 -58.23 -9.90 15.72
C ASP A 725 -57.52 -10.19 14.40
N ILE A 726 -57.69 -9.34 13.37
CA ILE A 726 -56.94 -9.43 12.11
C ILE A 726 -55.49 -8.94 12.31
N ALA A 727 -55.29 -8.02 13.25
CA ALA A 727 -53.96 -7.57 13.66
C ALA A 727 -53.28 -8.57 14.62
N ASN A 728 -53.96 -9.55 15.20
CA ASN A 728 -53.26 -10.62 15.91
C ASN A 728 -52.44 -11.42 14.88
N PHE A 729 -51.16 -11.65 15.19
CA PHE A 729 -50.31 -12.48 14.34
C PHE A 729 -51.01 -13.82 14.12
N TYR A 730 -51.55 -14.07 12.93
CA TYR A 730 -51.86 -15.42 12.47
C TYR A 730 -50.53 -16.15 12.26
N VAL A 731 -49.86 -16.49 13.36
CA VAL A 731 -48.78 -17.47 13.34
C VAL A 731 -49.49 -18.80 13.23
N GLY A 732 -49.67 -19.28 12.00
CA GLY A 732 -49.80 -20.71 11.77
C GLY A 732 -48.58 -21.38 12.39
N ASP A 733 -48.77 -21.97 13.57
CA ASP A 733 -48.04 -23.06 14.23
C ASP A 733 -46.56 -23.28 13.83
N THR A 734 -45.77 -22.21 13.70
CA THR A 734 -44.35 -22.30 13.40
C THR A 734 -43.58 -22.05 14.68
N ASN A 735 -43.08 -23.14 15.28
CA ASN A 735 -42.21 -23.22 16.45
C ASN A 735 -40.84 -22.51 16.26
N HIS A 736 -40.80 -21.31 15.69
CA HIS A 736 -39.59 -20.56 15.41
C HIS A 736 -39.51 -19.34 16.32
N ARG A 737 -38.68 -19.44 17.35
CA ARG A 737 -38.20 -18.26 18.10
C ARG A 737 -37.31 -17.44 17.16
N TRP A 738 -37.80 -16.30 16.72
CA TRP A 738 -37.02 -15.28 16.02
C TRP A 738 -36.00 -14.70 17.01
N VAL A 739 -34.76 -15.16 16.97
CA VAL A 739 -33.71 -14.68 17.88
C VAL A 739 -33.40 -13.22 17.57
N GLY A 740 -33.69 -12.31 18.51
CA GLY A 740 -33.40 -10.87 18.39
C GLY A 740 -34.54 -9.98 17.90
N LEU A 741 -35.75 -10.53 17.66
CA LEU A 741 -36.95 -9.78 17.28
C LEU A 741 -38.09 -10.00 18.28
N GLU A 742 -38.92 -8.98 18.48
CA GLU A 742 -40.04 -8.95 19.42
C GLU A 742 -41.37 -8.70 18.70
N LYS A 743 -42.46 -9.34 19.16
CA LYS A 743 -43.82 -9.15 18.62
C LYS A 743 -44.44 -7.87 19.15
N VAL A 744 -44.90 -7.01 18.26
CA VAL A 744 -45.48 -5.72 18.60
C VAL A 744 -46.86 -5.54 17.96
N LEU A 745 -47.80 -5.00 18.73
CA LEU A 745 -49.10 -4.51 18.28
C LEU A 745 -49.18 -3.00 18.50
N PHE A 746 -49.30 -2.24 17.42
CA PHE A 746 -49.59 -0.81 17.44
C PHE A 746 -51.10 -0.60 17.55
N GLU A 747 -51.54 0.11 18.59
CA GLU A 747 -52.90 0.64 18.71
C GLU A 747 -52.85 2.15 18.44
N ILE A 748 -53.58 2.60 17.42
CA ILE A 748 -53.51 3.99 16.94
C ILE A 748 -54.90 4.62 17.05
N ASP A 749 -55.00 5.66 17.88
CA ASP A 749 -56.17 6.52 17.96
C ASP A 749 -56.07 7.63 16.90
N ALA A 750 -56.93 7.59 15.89
CA ALA A 750 -56.92 8.54 14.78
C ALA A 750 -58.22 9.36 14.73
N ASP A 751 -58.11 10.68 14.94
CA ASP A 751 -59.23 11.61 14.79
C ASP A 751 -59.07 12.45 13.51
N PRO A 752 -59.96 12.32 12.51
CA PRO A 752 -59.86 13.06 11.26
C PRO A 752 -60.01 14.58 11.43
N LYS A 753 -60.51 15.07 12.58
CA LYS A 753 -60.59 16.51 12.88
C LYS A 753 -59.25 17.13 13.26
N VAL A 754 -58.26 16.31 13.62
CA VAL A 754 -56.95 16.77 14.12
C VAL A 754 -55.99 17.09 12.98
N VAL A 755 -56.16 16.49 11.79
CA VAL A 755 -55.21 16.61 10.67
C VAL A 755 -55.90 17.10 9.41
N THR A 756 -55.44 18.24 8.88
CA THR A 756 -56.00 18.89 7.67
C THR A 756 -55.13 18.70 6.42
N THR A 757 -53.84 18.40 6.58
CA THR A 757 -52.82 18.37 5.52
C THR A 757 -52.46 16.95 5.05
N LYS A 758 -52.46 15.98 5.96
CA LYS A 758 -52.10 14.57 5.71
C LYS A 758 -53.31 13.66 5.93
N PRO A 759 -54.09 13.36 4.87
CA PRO A 759 -55.31 12.60 4.98
C PRO A 759 -55.06 11.13 5.38
N PHE A 760 -56.08 10.49 5.94
CA PHE A 760 -56.13 9.05 6.08
C PHE A 760 -57.54 8.57 5.73
N ALA A 761 -57.62 7.46 5.01
CA ALA A 761 -58.87 6.94 4.48
C ALA A 761 -58.95 5.43 4.62
N ASN A 762 -60.18 4.93 4.67
CA ASN A 762 -60.45 3.52 4.44
C ASN A 762 -60.28 3.23 2.94
N ILE A 763 -59.32 2.38 2.62
CA ILE A 763 -58.97 2.03 1.24
C ILE A 763 -59.44 0.62 0.84
N SER A 764 -60.17 -0.09 1.71
CA SER A 764 -60.64 -1.46 1.44
C SER A 764 -61.41 -1.60 0.14
N GLN A 765 -62.16 -0.58 -0.27
CA GLN A 765 -62.93 -0.58 -1.53
C GLN A 765 -62.05 -0.56 -2.80
N PHE A 766 -60.76 -0.21 -2.68
CA PHE A 766 -59.80 -0.19 -3.77
C PHE A 766 -58.91 -1.44 -3.80
N SER A 767 -58.96 -2.28 -2.77
CA SER A 767 -58.16 -3.50 -2.68
C SER A 767 -58.89 -4.68 -3.34
N ASP A 768 -58.14 -5.48 -4.10
CA ASP A 768 -58.63 -6.77 -4.63
C ASP A 768 -58.93 -7.78 -3.50
N PHE A 769 -58.41 -7.52 -2.28
CA PHE A 769 -58.65 -8.34 -1.09
C PHE A 769 -59.82 -7.79 -0.29
N SER A 770 -61.04 -8.14 -0.72
CA SER A 770 -62.34 -7.69 -0.17
C SER A 770 -62.59 -7.92 1.35
N ASN A 771 -61.67 -8.58 2.05
CA ASN A 771 -61.76 -8.86 3.49
C ASN A 771 -60.74 -8.11 4.35
N GLU A 772 -59.79 -7.38 3.76
CA GLU A 772 -58.79 -6.62 4.53
C GLU A 772 -59.33 -5.18 4.74
N LEU A 773 -59.82 -4.95 5.96
CA LEU A 773 -60.29 -3.64 6.44
C LEU A 773 -59.09 -2.70 6.59
N GLU A 774 -58.57 -2.12 5.50
CA GLU A 774 -57.33 -1.34 5.46
C GLU A 774 -57.58 0.17 5.57
N VAL A 775 -56.93 0.80 6.54
CA VAL A 775 -56.80 2.26 6.65
C VAL A 775 -55.38 2.64 6.29
N LEU A 776 -55.26 3.53 5.30
CA LEU A 776 -53.98 4.06 4.83
C LEU A 776 -53.76 5.45 5.40
N PHE A 777 -52.68 5.64 6.16
CA PHE A 777 -52.19 6.96 6.54
C PHE A 777 -51.25 7.50 5.48
N MET A 778 -51.37 8.80 5.19
CA MET A 778 -50.44 9.48 4.30
C MET A 778 -49.00 9.40 4.86
N LEU A 779 -48.04 9.26 3.95
CA LEU A 779 -46.61 9.38 4.23
C LEU A 779 -46.33 10.63 5.09
N GLY A 780 -45.44 10.51 6.08
CA GLY A 780 -45.08 11.60 6.97
C GLY A 780 -46.14 11.95 8.03
N SER A 781 -47.17 11.13 8.22
CA SER A 781 -48.11 11.30 9.35
C SER A 781 -47.36 11.25 10.69
N ILE A 782 -47.74 12.14 11.61
CA ILE A 782 -47.09 12.30 12.91
C ILE A 782 -48.00 11.71 14.00
N PHE A 783 -47.41 10.91 14.87
CA PHE A 783 -48.09 10.25 15.99
C PHE A 783 -47.40 10.60 17.30
N ARG A 784 -48.14 10.78 18.38
CA ARG A 784 -47.56 10.85 19.72
C ARG A 784 -47.55 9.46 20.35
N LEU A 785 -46.39 9.06 20.86
CA LEU A 785 -46.20 7.78 21.53
C LEU A 785 -46.68 7.86 22.98
N ASN A 786 -47.82 7.23 23.30
CA ASN A 786 -48.46 7.37 24.61
C ASN A 786 -47.95 6.37 25.64
N SER A 787 -47.73 5.10 25.24
CA SER A 787 -47.21 4.08 26.15
C SER A 787 -46.70 2.85 25.39
N VAL A 788 -45.71 2.17 25.97
CA VAL A 788 -45.25 0.83 25.53
C VAL A 788 -45.45 -0.14 26.70
N ILE A 789 -46.32 -1.13 26.53
CA ILE A 789 -46.74 -2.06 27.59
C ILE A 789 -46.48 -3.49 27.13
N ARG A 790 -46.08 -4.39 28.02
CA ARG A 790 -45.99 -5.82 27.72
C ARG A 790 -47.28 -6.53 28.12
N ASP A 791 -47.85 -7.29 27.20
CA ASP A 791 -48.92 -8.25 27.47
C ASP A 791 -48.29 -9.65 27.60
N ASP A 792 -48.11 -10.08 28.85
CA ASP A 792 -47.46 -11.35 29.18
C ASP A 792 -48.32 -12.57 28.85
N GLU A 793 -49.66 -12.43 28.75
CA GLU A 793 -50.55 -13.56 28.42
C GLU A 793 -50.41 -13.97 26.94
N ASN A 794 -50.20 -12.99 26.06
CA ASN A 794 -50.08 -13.21 24.62
C ASN A 794 -48.63 -13.13 24.09
N GLU A 795 -47.66 -12.89 24.97
CA GLU A 795 -46.23 -12.65 24.63
C GLU A 795 -46.05 -11.57 23.55
N ILE A 796 -46.77 -10.45 23.67
CA ILE A 796 -46.68 -9.31 22.74
C ILE A 796 -46.44 -7.98 23.48
N TRP A 797 -45.80 -7.03 22.80
CA TRP A 797 -45.70 -5.64 23.25
C TRP A 797 -46.80 -4.81 22.59
N ILE A 798 -47.54 -4.04 23.37
CA ILE A 798 -48.58 -3.13 22.91
C ILE A 798 -48.02 -1.70 22.92
N ILE A 799 -48.05 -1.05 21.76
CA ILE A 799 -47.60 0.33 21.57
C ILE A 799 -48.82 1.20 21.27
N ASN A 800 -49.19 2.08 22.22
CA ASN A 800 -50.30 3.00 22.06
C ASN A 800 -49.81 4.32 21.49
N MET A 801 -50.45 4.78 20.42
CA MET A 801 -50.16 6.05 19.75
C MET A 801 -51.44 6.80 19.43
N CYS A 802 -51.35 8.12 19.32
CA CYS A 802 -52.45 8.94 18.78
C CYS A 802 -51.96 9.82 17.63
N LEU A 803 -52.79 9.96 16.60
CA LEU A 803 -52.51 10.85 15.47
C LEU A 803 -52.49 12.31 15.96
N CYS A 804 -51.45 13.04 15.60
CA CYS A 804 -51.21 14.43 16.01
C CYS A 804 -51.38 15.41 14.86
N SER A 805 -51.71 16.65 15.19
CA SER A 805 -51.78 17.73 14.22
C SER A 805 -50.39 18.23 13.86
N ASP A 806 -50.15 18.50 12.58
CA ASP A 806 -48.95 19.24 12.14
C ASP A 806 -48.92 20.68 12.73
N ASP A 807 -50.03 21.18 13.27
CA ASP A 807 -50.19 22.52 13.87
C ASP A 807 -49.99 22.59 15.40
N GLU A 808 -49.65 21.47 16.07
CA GLU A 808 -49.33 21.53 17.50
C GLU A 808 -48.13 22.47 17.74
N HIS A 809 -48.24 23.35 18.74
CA HIS A 809 -47.30 24.46 18.97
C HIS A 809 -45.83 24.01 18.95
N ASP A 810 -45.52 22.88 19.58
CA ASP A 810 -44.16 22.36 19.69
C ASP A 810 -43.63 21.83 18.35
N LEU A 811 -44.46 21.12 17.58
CA LEU A 811 -44.10 20.62 16.24
C LEU A 811 -43.97 21.76 15.24
N LYS A 812 -44.90 22.72 15.29
CA LYS A 812 -44.92 23.89 14.43
C LYS A 812 -43.69 24.76 14.65
N GLN A 813 -43.27 24.95 15.90
CA GLN A 813 -42.07 25.70 16.23
C GLN A 813 -40.82 24.98 15.70
N ILE A 814 -40.68 23.67 15.90
CA ILE A 814 -39.53 22.89 15.40
C ILE A 814 -39.42 22.95 13.87
N LEU A 815 -40.56 22.79 13.17
CA LEU A 815 -40.59 22.86 11.72
C LEU A 815 -40.36 24.30 11.22
N MET A 816 -40.87 25.32 11.91
CA MET A 816 -40.59 26.73 11.59
C MET A 816 -39.12 27.08 11.81
N ASP A 817 -38.51 26.65 12.90
CA ASP A 817 -37.09 26.89 13.18
C ASP A 817 -36.23 26.25 12.10
N MET A 818 -36.54 25.01 11.69
CA MET A 818 -35.79 24.35 10.62
C MET A 818 -36.06 24.95 9.24
N LYS A 819 -37.29 25.43 8.95
CA LYS A 819 -37.58 26.20 7.73
C LYS A 819 -36.81 27.51 7.70
N ASN A 820 -36.79 28.24 8.82
CA ASN A 820 -36.05 29.50 8.95
C ASN A 820 -34.53 29.28 8.79
N GLU A 821 -33.98 28.16 9.27
CA GLU A 821 -32.58 27.79 9.05
C GLU A 821 -32.25 27.41 7.60
N ILE A 822 -33.21 26.87 6.85
CA ILE A 822 -33.03 26.46 5.44
C ILE A 822 -33.28 27.64 4.48
N GLY A 823 -34.12 28.60 4.88
CA GLY A 823 -34.47 29.80 4.11
C GLY A 823 -35.69 29.60 3.20
N ASP A 824 -36.48 30.67 3.05
CA ASP A 824 -37.66 30.70 2.16
C ASP A 824 -37.21 30.91 0.69
N GLY A 825 -36.89 29.81 -0.01
CA GLY A 825 -36.66 29.84 -1.45
C GLY A 825 -37.95 29.68 -2.25
N GLU A 826 -38.23 30.54 -3.24
CA GLU A 826 -39.50 30.51 -3.99
C GLU A 826 -39.64 29.31 -4.96
N THR A 827 -38.58 28.52 -5.21
CA THR A 827 -38.62 27.29 -6.04
C THR A 827 -38.34 26.01 -5.26
N ASN A 828 -39.29 25.06 -5.34
CA ASN A 828 -39.28 23.80 -4.58
C ASN A 828 -38.06 22.88 -4.88
N LEU A 829 -37.41 22.97 -6.05
CA LEU A 829 -36.21 22.18 -6.37
C LEU A 829 -34.96 22.64 -5.62
N CYS A 830 -34.82 23.95 -5.36
CA CYS A 830 -33.72 24.51 -4.59
C CYS A 830 -33.80 24.06 -3.12
N ILE A 831 -35.00 24.13 -2.54
CA ILE A 831 -35.25 23.65 -1.17
C ILE A 831 -34.99 22.14 -1.10
N LEU A 832 -35.43 21.36 -2.09
CA LEU A 832 -35.14 19.93 -2.17
C LEU A 832 -33.62 19.67 -2.18
N GLY A 833 -32.86 20.37 -3.02
CA GLY A 833 -31.39 20.28 -3.03
C GLY A 833 -30.77 20.60 -1.66
N THR A 834 -31.30 21.59 -0.95
CA THR A 834 -30.81 22.02 0.37
C THR A 834 -31.10 20.98 1.46
N VAL A 835 -32.32 20.43 1.47
CA VAL A 835 -32.72 19.37 2.41
C VAL A 835 -31.87 18.12 2.18
N VAL A 836 -31.70 17.71 0.93
CA VAL A 836 -30.90 16.54 0.54
C VAL A 836 -29.42 16.73 0.88
N ARG A 837 -28.89 17.94 0.73
CA ARG A 837 -27.54 18.31 1.18
C ARG A 837 -27.38 18.15 2.68
N ARG A 838 -28.32 18.66 3.49
CA ARG A 838 -28.27 18.54 4.97
C ARG A 838 -28.45 17.10 5.45
N MET A 839 -29.13 16.25 4.68
CA MET A 839 -29.19 14.81 4.93
C MET A 839 -27.88 14.07 4.56
N GLY A 840 -26.89 14.74 3.96
CA GLY A 840 -25.56 14.18 3.64
C GLY A 840 -25.43 13.62 2.22
N HIS A 841 -26.46 13.70 1.38
CA HIS A 841 -26.45 13.16 0.02
C HIS A 841 -25.97 14.20 -1.00
N LEU A 842 -24.67 14.51 -0.97
CA LEU A 842 -24.08 15.63 -1.71
C LEU A 842 -24.20 15.54 -3.24
N ASP A 843 -24.02 14.36 -3.84
CA ASP A 843 -24.12 14.18 -5.31
C ASP A 843 -25.56 14.30 -5.81
N LEU A 844 -26.51 13.79 -5.01
CA LEU A 844 -27.93 13.91 -5.33
C LEU A 844 -28.40 15.35 -5.17
N ALA A 845 -27.91 16.06 -4.14
CA ALA A 845 -28.17 17.49 -3.97
C ALA A 845 -27.66 18.30 -5.18
N LYS A 846 -26.45 18.04 -5.68
CA LYS A 846 -25.94 18.65 -6.93
C LYS A 846 -26.89 18.43 -8.10
N THR A 847 -27.38 17.21 -8.27
CA THR A 847 -28.34 16.86 -9.34
C THR A 847 -29.59 17.74 -9.28
N TYR A 848 -30.19 17.92 -8.09
CA TYR A 848 -31.38 18.75 -7.95
C TYR A 848 -31.11 20.24 -8.12
N TYR A 849 -29.94 20.72 -7.67
CA TYR A 849 -29.54 22.10 -7.93
C TYR A 849 -29.32 22.39 -9.41
N TYR A 850 -28.71 21.48 -10.17
CA TYR A 850 -28.60 21.64 -11.62
C TYR A 850 -29.96 21.61 -12.33
N ARG A 851 -30.85 20.68 -11.96
CA ARG A 851 -32.24 20.69 -12.46
C ARG A 851 -32.97 21.99 -12.10
N CYS A 852 -32.72 22.55 -10.92
CA CYS A 852 -33.27 23.86 -10.51
C CYS A 852 -32.76 24.99 -11.42
N LEU A 853 -31.49 24.97 -11.81
CA LEU A 853 -30.92 25.97 -12.72
C LEU A 853 -31.52 25.87 -14.13
N ASP A 854 -31.86 24.66 -14.59
CA ASP A 854 -32.50 24.46 -15.90
C ASP A 854 -33.93 25.03 -15.96
N GLU A 855 -34.65 25.07 -14.83
CA GLU A 855 -36.02 25.61 -14.74
C GLU A 855 -36.07 27.11 -14.46
N LEU A 856 -35.01 27.69 -13.90
CA LEU A 856 -34.97 29.10 -13.50
C LEU A 856 -34.62 30.01 -14.70
N PRO A 857 -35.34 31.14 -14.89
CA PRO A 857 -34.90 32.18 -15.81
C PRO A 857 -33.52 32.73 -15.40
N GLN A 858 -32.66 33.04 -16.37
CA GLN A 858 -31.27 33.47 -16.09
C GLN A 858 -31.12 34.68 -15.15
N ASN A 859 -32.17 35.50 -15.00
CA ASN A 859 -32.17 36.70 -14.15
C ASN A 859 -32.86 36.50 -12.79
N ASP A 860 -33.28 35.28 -12.46
CA ASP A 860 -33.97 34.99 -11.21
C ASP A 860 -32.96 35.06 -10.03
N PRO A 861 -33.27 35.80 -8.94
CA PRO A 861 -32.40 35.89 -7.76
C PRO A 861 -31.99 34.53 -7.16
N LEU A 862 -32.84 33.50 -7.30
CA LEU A 862 -32.58 32.14 -6.82
C LEU A 862 -31.41 31.47 -7.53
N VAL A 863 -31.13 31.82 -8.79
CA VAL A 863 -29.99 31.28 -9.56
C VAL A 863 -28.69 31.54 -8.79
N LEU A 864 -28.55 32.72 -8.18
CA LEU A 864 -27.38 33.07 -7.39
C LEU A 864 -27.25 32.23 -6.11
N THR A 865 -28.37 31.95 -5.44
CA THR A 865 -28.41 31.10 -4.25
C THR A 865 -28.04 29.66 -4.60
N VAL A 866 -28.63 29.11 -5.65
CA VAL A 866 -28.33 27.74 -6.13
C VAL A 866 -26.86 27.57 -6.48
N TYR A 867 -26.24 28.55 -7.16
CA TYR A 867 -24.82 28.49 -7.45
C TYR A 867 -23.94 28.58 -6.18
N LYS A 868 -24.36 29.33 -5.14
CA LYS A 868 -23.65 29.34 -3.84
C LYS A 868 -23.72 27.99 -3.16
N ASP A 869 -24.89 27.37 -3.12
CA ASP A 869 -25.05 26.03 -2.52
C ASP A 869 -24.25 24.97 -3.29
N LEU A 870 -24.26 25.01 -4.63
CA LEU A 870 -23.41 24.14 -5.46
C LEU A 870 -21.93 24.37 -5.15
N ALA A 871 -21.50 25.61 -4.96
CA ALA A 871 -20.12 25.93 -4.60
C ALA A 871 -19.80 25.38 -3.21
N GLU A 872 -20.69 25.52 -2.22
CA GLU A 872 -20.50 24.93 -0.90
C GLU A 872 -20.41 23.40 -0.97
N ILE A 873 -21.25 22.73 -1.77
CA ILE A 873 -21.14 21.27 -1.96
C ILE A 873 -19.80 20.92 -2.59
N ALA A 874 -19.38 21.65 -3.63
CA ALA A 874 -18.08 21.44 -4.24
C ALA A 874 -16.94 21.63 -3.22
N ALA A 875 -17.02 22.61 -2.33
CA ALA A 875 -16.07 22.77 -1.22
C ALA A 875 -16.11 21.61 -0.22
N GLN A 876 -17.30 21.16 0.18
CA GLN A 876 -17.48 20.02 1.10
C GLN A 876 -16.91 18.71 0.51
N GLN A 877 -17.06 18.51 -0.81
CA GLN A 877 -16.49 17.39 -1.54
C GLN A 877 -15.00 17.57 -1.90
N LYS A 878 -14.39 18.72 -1.51
CA LYS A 878 -13.02 19.11 -1.86
C LYS A 878 -12.77 19.13 -3.37
N ASP A 879 -13.80 19.48 -4.13
CA ASP A 879 -13.78 19.73 -5.57
C ASP A 879 -13.55 21.22 -5.81
N TYR A 880 -12.30 21.64 -5.61
CA TYR A 880 -11.92 23.06 -5.64
C TYR A 880 -12.06 23.69 -7.03
N GLU A 881 -11.95 22.89 -8.09
CA GLU A 881 -12.13 23.34 -9.48
C GLU A 881 -13.59 23.75 -9.73
N GLU A 882 -14.53 22.88 -9.39
CA GLU A 882 -15.96 23.19 -9.51
C GLU A 882 -16.36 24.30 -8.53
N HIS A 883 -15.82 24.33 -7.31
CA HIS A 883 -16.04 25.43 -6.35
C HIS A 883 -15.62 26.80 -6.91
N LEU A 884 -14.44 26.89 -7.54
CA LEU A 884 -13.93 28.13 -8.13
C LEU A 884 -14.69 28.54 -9.39
N ARG A 885 -15.11 27.57 -10.21
CA ARG A 885 -15.98 27.78 -11.38
C ARG A 885 -17.33 28.37 -10.96
N LEU A 886 -17.97 27.74 -9.98
CA LEU A 886 -19.27 28.19 -9.46
C LEU A 886 -19.13 29.56 -8.78
N ARG A 887 -18.03 29.81 -8.04
CA ARG A 887 -17.73 31.13 -7.47
C ARG A 887 -17.63 32.22 -8.53
N HIS A 888 -17.03 31.94 -9.69
CA HIS A 888 -17.00 32.86 -10.84
C HIS A 888 -18.38 33.15 -11.41
N ILE A 889 -19.22 32.13 -11.53
CA ILE A 889 -20.61 32.27 -11.99
C ILE A 889 -21.41 33.17 -11.02
N ILE A 890 -21.26 32.95 -9.71
CA ILE A 890 -21.85 33.79 -8.64
C ILE A 890 -21.40 35.24 -8.77
N VAL A 891 -20.13 35.50 -9.11
CA VAL A 891 -19.63 36.86 -9.35
C VAL A 891 -20.32 37.51 -10.53
N LYS A 892 -20.41 36.80 -11.64
CA LYS A 892 -20.96 37.32 -12.88
C LYS A 892 -22.45 37.67 -12.75
N ILE A 893 -23.21 36.80 -12.09
CA ILE A 893 -24.65 37.01 -11.84
C ILE A 893 -24.87 38.23 -10.92
N LYS A 894 -24.06 38.37 -9.86
CA LYS A 894 -24.11 39.57 -9.00
C LYS A 894 -23.86 40.88 -9.77
N ASP A 895 -22.98 40.85 -10.76
CA ASP A 895 -22.61 42.02 -11.58
C ASP A 895 -23.65 42.34 -12.69
N GLU A 896 -24.62 41.44 -12.95
CA GLU A 896 -25.66 41.56 -13.99
C GLU A 896 -27.05 41.92 -13.43
N VAL A 897 -27.37 41.59 -12.17
CA VAL A 897 -28.75 41.71 -11.63
C VAL A 897 -29.01 43.00 -10.81
N HIS A 898 -28.01 43.85 -10.51
CA HIS A 898 -28.19 45.14 -9.79
C HIS A 898 -29.10 45.07 -8.54
N LEU A 899 -28.96 44.04 -7.71
CA LEU A 899 -29.63 43.98 -6.41
C LEU A 899 -28.83 44.81 -5.41
N ASN A 900 -29.48 45.82 -4.82
CA ASN A 900 -28.90 46.74 -3.85
C ASN A 900 -28.50 45.99 -2.56
N ASP A 901 -27.25 46.15 -2.17
CA ASP A 901 -26.74 45.82 -0.84
C ASP A 901 -27.53 46.60 0.22
N ASN A 902 -28.12 45.91 1.19
CA ASN A 902 -28.21 46.30 2.60
C ASN A 902 -28.86 45.15 3.39
N GLU A 903 -28.25 44.81 4.54
CA GLU A 903 -28.53 43.67 5.45
C GLU A 903 -27.90 42.36 4.91
N ILE A 904 -26.86 41.75 5.50
CA ILE A 904 -26.73 41.23 6.87
C ILE A 904 -25.22 41.08 7.25
N GLU A 905 -24.97 41.09 8.55
CA GLU A 905 -23.77 41.38 9.34
C GLU A 905 -22.43 40.67 9.04
N THR A 906 -21.39 41.51 9.04
CA THR A 906 -19.96 41.20 9.13
C THR A 906 -19.54 40.86 10.57
N SER A 907 -19.69 39.60 11.01
CA SER A 907 -19.02 39.15 12.26
C SER A 907 -18.41 37.74 12.31
N GLU A 908 -18.55 36.87 11.31
CA GLU A 908 -17.77 35.60 11.28
C GLU A 908 -17.11 35.25 9.92
N ILE A 909 -17.37 36.02 8.86
CA ILE A 909 -16.89 35.72 7.50
C ILE A 909 -15.48 36.30 7.21
N ASP A 910 -15.04 37.29 8.01
CA ASP A 910 -13.72 37.94 7.87
C ASP A 910 -12.54 37.17 8.49
N LYS A 911 -12.74 35.93 8.98
CA LYS A 911 -11.63 35.03 9.33
C LYS A 911 -11.26 34.04 8.23
N LEU A 912 -12.01 33.98 7.12
CA LEU A 912 -11.79 32.96 6.10
C LEU A 912 -11.78 33.43 4.64
N THR A 913 -11.90 34.73 4.31
CA THR A 913 -11.72 35.14 2.90
C THR A 913 -11.31 36.60 2.71
N TYR A 914 -10.09 36.97 3.14
CA TYR A 914 -9.40 38.11 2.52
C TYR A 914 -8.80 37.66 1.18
N ASN A 915 -9.65 37.33 0.21
CA ASN A 915 -9.24 37.29 -1.19
C ASN A 915 -10.43 37.39 -2.16
N SER A 916 -10.30 38.40 -3.01
CA SER A 916 -11.06 38.70 -4.21
C SER A 916 -12.46 39.30 -4.02
N LYS A 917 -12.53 40.63 -4.10
CA LYS A 917 -13.29 41.33 -5.17
C LYS A 917 -13.10 42.84 -5.12
N THR A 918 -12.69 43.39 -6.25
CA THR A 918 -13.55 44.34 -6.98
C THR A 918 -13.15 44.38 -8.45
N ASN A 919 -14.03 43.81 -9.29
CA ASN A 919 -14.35 44.33 -10.61
C ASN A 919 -15.04 45.70 -10.40
N ILE A 920 -15.11 46.62 -11.36
CA ILE A 920 -16.09 46.58 -12.46
C ILE A 920 -15.86 47.79 -13.39
N LYS A 921 -15.98 47.49 -14.70
CA LYS A 921 -16.47 48.26 -15.89
C LYS A 921 -16.19 49.78 -15.97
N GLU A 922 -15.69 50.25 -17.12
CA GLU A 922 -16.49 50.66 -18.29
C GLU A 922 -15.63 51.01 -19.52
N LYS A 923 -16.27 50.89 -20.69
CA LYS A 923 -15.80 51.17 -22.07
C LYS A 923 -15.66 52.68 -22.31
N ILE A 924 -14.79 53.09 -23.26
CA ILE A 924 -15.04 54.07 -24.34
C ILE A 924 -13.81 54.13 -25.29
N GLU A 925 -14.08 54.47 -26.55
CA GLU A 925 -13.31 54.34 -27.79
C GLU A 925 -12.14 55.32 -28.01
N LEU A 926 -11.20 54.91 -28.88
CA LEU A 926 -10.40 55.66 -29.88
C LEU A 926 -9.72 57.00 -29.51
N ASN A 927 -8.37 57.01 -29.50
CA ASN A 927 -7.49 57.65 -30.51
C ASN A 927 -6.13 58.10 -29.96
N ASP A 928 -5.13 58.00 -30.83
CA ASP A 928 -3.74 58.46 -30.69
C ASP A 928 -3.61 59.96 -30.36
N ASN A 929 -2.67 60.31 -29.48
CA ASN A 929 -1.51 61.19 -29.77
C ASN A 929 -0.80 61.68 -28.49
N GLU A 930 0.51 61.88 -28.66
CA GLU A 930 1.54 62.37 -27.73
C GLU A 930 1.14 63.62 -26.93
N ILE A 931 1.64 63.74 -25.68
CA ILE A 931 2.08 64.99 -25.02
C ILE A 931 3.00 64.61 -23.82
N GLU A 932 4.20 65.19 -23.81
CA GLU A 932 5.16 65.24 -22.69
C GLU A 932 4.72 66.24 -21.61
N ILE A 933 4.87 65.91 -20.31
CA ILE A 933 5.05 66.88 -19.21
C ILE A 933 6.00 66.31 -18.14
N GLU A 934 7.00 67.11 -17.76
CA GLU A 934 8.03 66.85 -16.74
C GLU A 934 7.60 67.12 -15.28
N THR A 935 8.36 66.51 -14.35
CA THR A 935 8.55 66.80 -12.89
C THR A 935 7.47 66.26 -11.93
N SER A 936 7.77 65.66 -10.76
CA SER A 936 8.89 65.77 -9.81
C SER A 936 9.08 64.47 -8.98
N GLU A 937 10.19 64.38 -8.23
CA GLU A 937 10.74 63.16 -7.61
C GLU A 937 9.98 62.54 -6.41
N THR A 938 8.73 62.91 -6.13
CA THR A 938 7.99 62.40 -4.95
C THR A 938 6.86 61.41 -5.24
N ASP A 939 6.57 61.07 -6.50
CA ASP A 939 5.47 60.14 -6.88
C ASP A 939 5.92 58.77 -7.43
N LYS A 940 7.17 58.35 -7.18
CA LYS A 940 7.72 57.07 -7.68
C LYS A 940 7.28 55.80 -6.92
N LEU A 941 6.44 55.90 -5.89
CA LEU A 941 6.04 54.76 -5.05
C LEU A 941 4.59 54.27 -5.24
N THR A 942 3.80 54.92 -6.09
CA THR A 942 2.39 54.54 -6.33
C THR A 942 2.07 54.22 -7.80
N TYR A 943 3.07 54.23 -8.67
CA TYR A 943 2.92 54.00 -10.13
C TYR A 943 3.24 52.55 -10.56
N ASN A 944 3.98 51.77 -9.75
CA ASN A 944 4.37 50.39 -10.10
C ASN A 944 3.31 49.32 -9.75
N ASP A 945 2.47 49.54 -8.74
CA ASP A 945 1.41 48.58 -8.36
C ASP A 945 0.23 48.57 -9.35
N THR A 946 0.00 49.68 -10.04
CA THR A 946 -1.06 49.76 -11.07
C THR A 946 -0.66 49.03 -12.36
N ILE A 947 0.64 48.89 -12.65
CA ILE A 947 1.14 48.14 -13.83
C ILE A 947 1.15 46.63 -13.56
N GLN A 948 1.44 46.16 -12.34
CA GLN A 948 1.35 44.73 -12.01
C GLN A 948 -0.11 44.23 -11.94
N LYS A 949 -1.04 45.02 -11.37
CA LYS A 949 -2.48 44.66 -11.39
C LYS A 949 -3.13 44.72 -12.78
N ARG A 950 -2.58 45.53 -13.71
CA ARG A 950 -3.01 45.55 -15.12
C ARG A 950 -2.44 44.36 -15.92
N LYS A 951 -1.22 43.89 -15.61
CA LYS A 951 -0.65 42.68 -16.22
C LYS A 951 -1.41 41.42 -15.79
N SER A 952 -1.79 41.26 -14.52
CA SER A 952 -2.53 40.07 -14.06
C SER A 952 -3.97 39.97 -14.61
N LYS A 953 -4.70 41.09 -14.72
CA LYS A 953 -6.03 41.11 -15.39
C LYS A 953 -5.96 40.88 -16.91
N HIS A 954 -4.82 41.17 -17.54
CA HIS A 954 -4.59 40.91 -18.97
C HIS A 954 -4.20 39.43 -19.25
N TYR A 955 -3.60 38.73 -18.28
CA TYR A 955 -3.32 37.29 -18.38
C TYR A 955 -4.58 36.42 -18.25
N ILE A 956 -5.47 36.75 -17.32
CA ILE A 956 -6.69 35.95 -17.08
C ILE A 956 -7.66 36.01 -18.28
N ARG A 957 -7.59 37.07 -19.10
CA ARG A 957 -8.38 37.19 -20.33
C ARG A 957 -7.75 36.50 -21.56
N LYS A 958 -6.46 36.18 -21.52
CA LYS A 958 -5.72 35.52 -22.61
C LYS A 958 -5.89 34.00 -22.63
N SER A 959 -6.23 33.38 -21.49
CA SER A 959 -6.05 31.94 -21.29
C SER A 959 -7.22 31.04 -21.72
N ILE A 960 -8.31 31.58 -22.28
CA ILE A 960 -9.47 30.76 -22.70
C ILE A 960 -9.21 29.99 -24.01
N LEU A 961 -8.11 30.27 -24.73
CA LEU A 961 -7.66 29.48 -25.90
C LEU A 961 -6.15 29.68 -26.11
N ASN A 962 -5.30 29.31 -25.14
CA ASN A 962 -3.84 29.31 -25.35
C ASN A 962 -3.50 28.40 -26.54
N LYS A 963 -3.37 28.99 -27.73
CA LYS A 963 -2.83 28.35 -28.92
C LYS A 963 -1.40 28.80 -29.03
N TRP A 964 -0.46 27.89 -29.18
CA TRP A 964 0.92 28.27 -29.44
C TRP A 964 1.18 28.39 -30.94
N LYS A 965 2.08 29.31 -31.30
CA LYS A 965 2.64 29.37 -32.64
C LYS A 965 3.21 28.00 -32.94
N GLN A 966 2.80 27.44 -34.07
CA GLN A 966 3.22 26.09 -34.42
C GLN A 966 4.72 26.05 -34.69
N ASN A 967 5.37 27.14 -35.10
CA ASN A 967 6.80 27.15 -35.37
C ASN A 967 7.61 27.33 -34.06
N PRO A 968 8.33 26.29 -33.59
CA PRO A 968 9.14 26.40 -32.39
C PRO A 968 10.40 27.23 -32.63
N ILE A 969 10.86 27.91 -31.58
CA ILE A 969 12.17 28.56 -31.53
C ILE A 969 13.11 27.68 -30.72
N THR A 970 14.23 27.24 -31.30
CA THR A 970 15.29 26.56 -30.53
C THR A 970 15.97 27.59 -29.63
N VAL A 971 15.86 27.42 -28.31
CA VAL A 971 16.39 28.36 -27.31
C VAL A 971 17.66 27.85 -26.61
N ALA A 972 17.92 26.54 -26.65
CA ALA A 972 19.16 25.94 -26.20
C ALA A 972 19.47 24.65 -27.00
N GLY A 973 20.75 24.37 -27.23
CA GLY A 973 21.19 23.22 -28.03
C GLY A 973 20.89 23.37 -29.53
N GLY A 974 20.62 22.25 -30.20
CA GLY A 974 20.31 22.22 -31.65
C GLY A 974 21.52 22.33 -32.59
N ASN A 975 22.73 22.44 -32.07
CA ASN A 975 24.00 22.46 -32.84
C ASN A 975 24.66 21.07 -32.92
N GLY A 976 23.86 20.02 -32.93
CA GLY A 976 24.30 18.62 -32.84
C GLY A 976 24.50 18.14 -31.39
N LYS A 977 24.60 16.82 -31.23
CA LYS A 977 24.88 16.18 -29.95
C LYS A 977 26.37 16.33 -29.58
N GLY A 978 26.68 16.70 -28.35
CA GLY A 978 28.07 16.81 -27.89
C GLY A 978 28.23 17.59 -26.60
N GLN A 979 29.49 17.81 -26.19
CA GLN A 979 29.88 18.42 -24.92
C GLN A 979 30.21 19.92 -25.02
N ALA A 980 30.21 20.50 -26.22
CA ALA A 980 30.45 21.93 -26.39
C ALA A 980 29.38 22.76 -25.64
N LEU A 981 29.70 24.00 -25.28
CA LEU A 981 28.79 24.87 -24.53
C LEU A 981 27.54 25.27 -25.30
N ASN A 982 27.54 25.14 -26.64
CA ASN A 982 26.38 25.34 -27.50
C ASN A 982 25.68 24.02 -27.90
N GLN A 983 26.07 22.88 -27.30
CA GLN A 983 25.54 21.54 -27.58
C GLN A 983 24.97 20.88 -26.31
N LEU A 984 24.03 19.97 -26.51
CA LEU A 984 23.43 19.13 -25.47
C LEU A 984 23.56 17.66 -25.87
N HIS A 985 23.47 16.75 -24.90
CA HIS A 985 23.44 15.32 -25.15
C HIS A 985 22.43 14.63 -24.22
N GLY A 986 21.27 14.32 -24.80
CA GLY A 986 20.16 13.68 -24.09
C GLY A 986 19.59 14.53 -22.94
N PRO A 987 19.26 15.82 -23.15
CA PRO A 987 18.70 16.65 -22.08
C PRO A 987 17.41 16.03 -21.53
N ARG A 988 17.18 16.14 -20.21
CA ARG A 988 16.03 15.53 -19.53
C ARG A 988 15.13 16.54 -18.82
N GLY A 989 15.55 17.01 -17.66
CA GLY A 989 14.85 18.01 -16.86
C GLY A 989 15.18 19.44 -17.27
N ILE A 990 14.22 20.33 -17.03
CA ILE A 990 14.31 21.76 -17.36
C ILE A 990 13.66 22.58 -16.24
N PHE A 991 14.28 23.69 -15.88
CA PHE A 991 13.70 24.72 -15.03
C PHE A 991 13.97 26.09 -15.63
N ILE A 992 12.98 26.98 -15.52
CA ILE A 992 13.07 28.35 -16.04
C ILE A 992 12.82 29.30 -14.88
N ASP A 993 13.76 30.21 -14.66
CA ASP A 993 13.62 31.24 -13.62
C ASP A 993 12.83 32.46 -14.13
N THR A 994 12.51 33.37 -13.22
CA THR A 994 11.82 34.64 -13.52
C THR A 994 12.60 35.57 -14.46
N ASN A 995 13.91 35.35 -14.67
CA ASN A 995 14.73 36.08 -15.64
C ASN A 995 14.79 35.39 -17.01
N LYS A 996 14.05 34.29 -17.18
CA LYS A 996 14.06 33.44 -18.38
C LYS A 996 15.41 32.77 -18.64
N ASN A 997 16.21 32.56 -17.60
CA ASN A 997 17.37 31.68 -17.65
C ASN A 997 16.88 30.22 -17.60
N ILE A 998 17.50 29.37 -18.40
CA ILE A 998 17.09 27.98 -18.61
C ILE A 998 18.14 27.07 -17.99
N PHE A 999 17.78 26.37 -16.93
CA PHE A 999 18.61 25.35 -16.30
C PHE A 999 18.24 23.99 -16.88
N ILE A 1000 19.25 23.26 -17.37
CA ILE A 1000 19.04 22.02 -18.09
C ILE A 1000 19.88 20.91 -17.46
N ALA A 1001 19.23 19.77 -17.18
CA ALA A 1001 19.92 18.53 -16.84
C ALA A 1001 20.41 17.84 -18.12
N ASP A 1002 21.69 18.06 -18.44
CA ASP A 1002 22.36 17.53 -19.64
C ASP A 1002 22.91 16.13 -19.35
N PHE A 1003 21.97 15.18 -19.29
CA PHE A 1003 22.13 13.84 -18.71
C PHE A 1003 23.40 13.09 -19.16
N ASN A 1004 23.63 12.91 -20.46
CA ASN A 1004 24.79 12.14 -20.94
C ASN A 1004 26.11 12.93 -20.90
N ASN A 1005 26.05 14.23 -20.61
CA ASN A 1005 27.24 15.05 -20.39
C ASN A 1005 27.53 15.24 -18.89
N HIS A 1006 26.74 14.63 -18.00
CA HIS A 1006 26.94 14.63 -16.54
C HIS A 1006 27.07 16.04 -15.94
N ARG A 1007 26.23 16.98 -16.42
CA ARG A 1007 26.32 18.38 -16.03
C ARG A 1007 24.96 19.05 -15.94
N ILE A 1008 24.89 20.11 -15.14
CA ILE A 1008 23.82 21.11 -15.19
C ILE A 1008 24.36 22.34 -15.90
N ILE A 1009 23.63 22.81 -16.91
CA ILE A 1009 24.02 23.93 -17.75
C ILE A 1009 22.92 25.00 -17.74
N GLU A 1010 23.33 26.25 -17.53
CA GLU A 1010 22.46 27.42 -17.56
C GLU A 1010 22.60 28.12 -18.91
N TRP A 1011 21.49 28.32 -19.61
CA TRP A 1011 21.40 29.22 -20.75
C TRP A 1011 20.71 30.51 -20.33
N LYS A 1012 21.45 31.62 -20.37
CA LYS A 1012 20.84 32.94 -20.17
C LYS A 1012 19.90 33.27 -21.34
N ASN A 1013 18.90 34.10 -21.07
CA ASN A 1013 17.94 34.51 -22.09
C ASN A 1013 18.65 35.03 -23.36
N ASN A 1014 18.35 34.43 -24.52
CA ASN A 1014 18.96 34.69 -25.83
C ASN A 1014 20.47 34.40 -25.96
N ALA A 1015 21.08 33.68 -25.03
CA ALA A 1015 22.47 33.25 -25.15
C ALA A 1015 22.64 32.18 -26.25
N LYS A 1016 23.77 32.24 -26.97
CA LYS A 1016 24.10 31.25 -28.01
C LYS A 1016 24.78 29.99 -27.45
N GLU A 1017 25.31 30.09 -26.24
CA GLU A 1017 26.01 29.02 -25.52
C GLU A 1017 25.64 29.10 -24.04
N GLY A 1018 25.65 27.95 -23.38
CA GLY A 1018 25.35 27.82 -21.97
C GLY A 1018 26.62 27.87 -21.11
N GLN A 1019 26.41 28.06 -19.82
CA GLN A 1019 27.46 28.03 -18.79
C GLN A 1019 27.25 26.81 -17.90
N ILE A 1020 28.31 26.01 -17.71
CA ILE A 1020 28.24 24.87 -16.79
C ILE A 1020 28.16 25.41 -15.37
N ILE A 1021 27.10 25.05 -14.65
CA ILE A 1021 26.91 25.44 -13.26
C ILE A 1021 27.40 24.35 -12.31
N VAL A 1022 27.12 23.09 -12.64
CA VAL A 1022 27.52 21.91 -11.84
C VAL A 1022 27.99 20.79 -12.76
N GLY A 1023 28.97 20.00 -12.33
CA GLY A 1023 29.52 18.88 -13.12
C GLY A 1023 30.69 19.29 -14.03
N VAL A 1024 31.39 20.38 -13.73
CA VAL A 1024 32.60 20.82 -14.47
C VAL A 1024 33.69 19.75 -14.56
N ASN A 1025 33.74 18.82 -13.60
CA ASN A 1025 34.70 17.71 -13.57
C ASN A 1025 34.14 16.42 -14.19
N GLY A 1026 33.05 16.50 -14.95
CA GLY A 1026 32.43 15.38 -15.66
C GLY A 1026 31.85 14.32 -14.73
N GLN A 1027 31.79 13.09 -15.25
CA GLN A 1027 31.22 11.94 -14.56
C GLN A 1027 31.96 11.61 -13.26
N GLY A 1028 31.22 11.36 -12.19
CA GLY A 1028 31.73 10.82 -10.93
C GLY A 1028 30.80 11.08 -9.76
N ASN A 1029 31.21 10.66 -8.57
CA ASN A 1029 30.40 10.72 -7.34
C ASN A 1029 30.89 11.76 -6.32
N ARG A 1030 31.96 12.51 -6.64
CA ARG A 1030 32.42 13.63 -5.80
C ARG A 1030 31.37 14.74 -5.78
N MET A 1031 31.43 15.64 -4.81
CA MET A 1031 30.43 16.72 -4.69
C MET A 1031 30.36 17.61 -5.93
N ASN A 1032 31.49 17.85 -6.60
CA ASN A 1032 31.61 18.66 -7.82
C ASN A 1032 31.52 17.87 -9.13
N GLN A 1033 31.14 16.60 -9.06
CA GLN A 1033 30.87 15.71 -10.19
C GLN A 1033 29.42 15.25 -10.12
N LEU A 1034 28.84 14.93 -11.26
CA LEU A 1034 27.51 14.33 -11.34
C LEU A 1034 27.62 13.02 -12.11
N ASP A 1035 26.64 12.16 -11.95
CA ASP A 1035 26.49 10.98 -12.78
C ASP A 1035 25.05 10.91 -13.29
N HIS A 1036 24.87 11.33 -14.53
CA HIS A 1036 23.61 11.23 -15.26
C HIS A 1036 22.44 11.96 -14.54
N PRO A 1037 22.53 13.30 -14.40
CA PRO A 1037 21.49 14.08 -13.72
C PRO A 1037 20.17 14.03 -14.51
N THR A 1038 19.07 13.73 -13.82
CA THR A 1038 17.74 13.55 -14.42
C THR A 1038 16.93 14.82 -14.43
N ASP A 1039 17.03 15.62 -13.35
CA ASP A 1039 16.23 16.82 -13.16
C ASP A 1039 16.95 17.89 -12.36
N VAL A 1040 16.49 19.13 -12.50
CA VAL A 1040 17.03 20.31 -11.82
C VAL A 1040 15.92 21.31 -11.53
N ILE A 1041 15.90 21.86 -10.32
CA ILE A 1041 15.03 22.98 -9.93
C ILE A 1041 15.84 24.04 -9.18
N VAL A 1042 15.35 25.27 -9.15
CA VAL A 1042 15.95 26.37 -8.37
C VAL A 1042 15.02 26.75 -7.23
N ASP A 1043 15.55 26.81 -6.02
CA ASP A 1043 14.86 27.40 -4.88
C ASP A 1043 14.94 28.92 -4.96
N GLU A 1044 13.83 29.56 -5.29
CA GLU A 1044 13.75 31.02 -5.44
C GLU A 1044 14.01 31.78 -4.13
N GLN A 1045 13.77 31.17 -2.96
CA GLN A 1045 13.98 31.83 -1.67
C GLN A 1045 15.45 31.84 -1.27
N SER A 1046 16.14 30.73 -1.44
CA SER A 1046 17.56 30.60 -1.07
C SER A 1046 18.54 30.81 -2.24
N HIS A 1047 18.01 30.91 -3.46
CA HIS A 1047 18.77 30.88 -4.72
C HIS A 1047 19.68 29.64 -4.85
N SER A 1048 19.27 28.52 -4.25
CA SER A 1048 19.98 27.24 -4.34
C SER A 1048 19.52 26.43 -5.54
N ILE A 1049 20.43 25.67 -6.14
CA ILE A 1049 20.11 24.73 -7.21
C ILE A 1049 19.97 23.34 -6.61
N ILE A 1050 18.86 22.67 -6.86
CA ILE A 1050 18.60 21.32 -6.38
C ILE A 1050 18.64 20.38 -7.59
N ILE A 1051 19.41 19.30 -7.47
CA ILE A 1051 19.78 18.42 -8.59
C ILE A 1051 19.46 16.98 -8.23
N ALA A 1052 18.77 16.29 -9.13
CA ALA A 1052 18.56 14.85 -9.07
C ALA A 1052 19.72 14.14 -9.78
N ASP A 1053 20.67 13.64 -8.99
CA ASP A 1053 21.89 12.99 -9.47
C ASP A 1053 21.68 11.46 -9.49
N SER A 1054 20.91 11.01 -10.49
CA SER A 1054 20.20 9.72 -10.45
C SER A 1054 21.09 8.49 -10.33
N LEU A 1055 22.22 8.40 -11.06
CA LEU A 1055 23.08 7.21 -10.96
C LEU A 1055 23.97 7.22 -9.71
N ASN A 1056 24.25 8.39 -9.15
CA ASN A 1056 24.81 8.51 -7.81
C ASN A 1056 23.78 8.30 -6.70
N LYS A 1057 22.51 8.03 -7.04
CA LYS A 1057 21.38 7.77 -6.12
C LYS A 1057 21.21 8.84 -5.05
N ARG A 1058 21.35 10.12 -5.43
CA ARG A 1058 21.30 11.24 -4.48
C ARG A 1058 20.61 12.48 -5.03
N VAL A 1059 20.13 13.32 -4.12
CA VAL A 1059 19.68 14.69 -4.42
C VAL A 1059 20.63 15.67 -3.75
N ILE A 1060 21.17 16.60 -4.52
CA ILE A 1060 22.19 17.56 -4.07
C ILE A 1060 21.59 18.97 -4.05
N GLN A 1061 21.90 19.73 -3.01
CA GLN A 1061 21.74 21.18 -3.01
C GLN A 1061 23.09 21.83 -3.28
N TRP A 1062 23.09 22.73 -4.26
CA TRP A 1062 24.25 23.45 -4.73
C TRP A 1062 24.04 24.95 -4.58
N THR A 1063 24.95 25.60 -3.86
CA THR A 1063 25.03 27.06 -3.77
C THR A 1063 26.44 27.53 -4.11
N ASN A 1064 26.61 28.84 -4.25
CA ASN A 1064 27.92 29.44 -4.48
C ASN A 1064 28.88 29.28 -3.28
N GLN A 1065 28.37 28.96 -2.08
CA GLN A 1065 29.15 28.91 -0.84
C GLN A 1065 29.26 27.50 -0.24
N THR A 1066 28.22 26.69 -0.40
CA THR A 1066 28.07 25.38 0.25
C THR A 1066 27.45 24.37 -0.70
N GLN A 1067 27.87 23.11 -0.53
CA GLN A 1067 27.39 21.98 -1.31
C GLN A 1067 27.02 20.89 -0.32
N GLN A 1068 25.81 20.38 -0.40
CA GLN A 1068 25.35 19.35 0.53
C GLN A 1068 24.45 18.33 -0.15
N ILE A 1069 24.54 17.09 0.32
CA ILE A 1069 23.63 16.03 -0.09
C ILE A 1069 22.37 16.14 0.77
N LEU A 1070 21.22 16.37 0.15
CA LEU A 1070 19.93 16.44 0.83
C LEU A 1070 19.34 15.05 1.08
N ILE A 1071 19.45 14.16 0.08
CA ILE A 1071 18.85 12.82 0.12
C ILE A 1071 19.84 11.82 -0.48
N GLN A 1072 20.02 10.67 0.17
CA GLN A 1072 20.84 9.55 -0.29
C GLN A 1072 19.99 8.30 -0.53
N ASN A 1073 20.53 7.34 -1.29
CA ASN A 1073 19.90 6.06 -1.62
C ASN A 1073 18.52 6.22 -2.28
N ILE A 1074 18.41 7.18 -3.21
CA ILE A 1074 17.18 7.48 -3.92
C ILE A 1074 17.40 7.50 -5.43
N ASP A 1075 16.57 6.78 -6.18
CA ASP A 1075 16.59 6.83 -7.64
C ASP A 1075 15.68 7.96 -8.16
N CYS A 1076 16.10 9.19 -7.85
CA CYS A 1076 15.30 10.38 -8.12
C CYS A 1076 15.22 10.67 -9.63
N TYR A 1077 13.99 10.71 -10.17
CA TYR A 1077 13.77 11.03 -11.58
C TYR A 1077 13.16 12.42 -11.80
N GLY A 1078 12.40 12.93 -10.84
CA GLY A 1078 11.72 14.22 -10.92
C GLY A 1078 11.75 14.95 -9.59
N LEU A 1079 11.90 16.27 -9.67
CA LEU A 1079 11.94 17.19 -8.54
C LEU A 1079 10.81 18.21 -8.67
N ALA A 1080 10.16 18.52 -7.56
CA ALA A 1080 9.26 19.66 -7.45
C ALA A 1080 9.40 20.28 -6.06
N MET A 1081 9.18 21.59 -5.96
CA MET A 1081 9.18 22.27 -4.67
C MET A 1081 7.97 23.19 -4.58
N ASP A 1082 7.27 23.13 -3.44
CA ASP A 1082 6.13 24.01 -3.20
C ASP A 1082 6.57 25.38 -2.67
N LYS A 1083 5.63 26.34 -2.64
CA LYS A 1083 5.88 27.70 -2.14
C LYS A 1083 6.23 27.75 -0.64
N GLN A 1084 5.99 26.66 0.11
CA GLN A 1084 6.33 26.54 1.52
C GLN A 1084 7.74 25.96 1.74
N GLY A 1085 8.45 25.57 0.67
CA GLY A 1085 9.80 25.03 0.72
C GLY A 1085 9.87 23.53 0.99
N PHE A 1086 8.78 22.77 0.78
CA PHE A 1086 8.83 21.31 0.79
C PHE A 1086 9.32 20.79 -0.55
N LEU A 1087 10.34 19.94 -0.50
CA LEU A 1087 10.90 19.24 -1.65
C LEU A 1087 10.16 17.92 -1.86
N TYR A 1088 9.65 17.71 -3.05
CA TYR A 1088 9.02 16.48 -3.51
C TYR A 1088 9.96 15.80 -4.48
N VAL A 1089 10.08 14.48 -4.36
CA VAL A 1089 10.91 13.70 -5.28
C VAL A 1089 10.22 12.39 -5.67
N SER A 1090 10.29 12.04 -6.95
CA SER A 1090 9.82 10.73 -7.45
C SER A 1090 10.97 9.72 -7.42
N ASP A 1091 10.75 8.61 -6.70
CA ASP A 1091 11.66 7.47 -6.71
C ASP A 1091 11.12 6.43 -7.70
N ARG A 1092 11.85 6.27 -8.82
CA ARG A 1092 11.42 5.38 -9.89
C ARG A 1092 11.52 3.89 -9.50
N VAL A 1093 12.43 3.54 -8.58
CA VAL A 1093 12.63 2.14 -8.14
C VAL A 1093 11.60 1.76 -7.09
N LYS A 1094 11.34 2.66 -6.13
CA LYS A 1094 10.33 2.43 -5.08
C LYS A 1094 8.90 2.67 -5.53
N ASN A 1095 8.70 3.22 -6.73
CA ASN A 1095 7.39 3.54 -7.30
C ASN A 1095 6.55 4.42 -6.36
N GLU A 1096 7.17 5.48 -5.85
CA GLU A 1096 6.53 6.39 -4.91
C GLU A 1096 7.01 7.82 -5.11
N VAL A 1097 6.22 8.78 -4.63
CA VAL A 1097 6.63 10.17 -4.46
C VAL A 1097 6.67 10.46 -2.97
N ARG A 1098 7.78 11.04 -2.55
CA ARG A 1098 8.01 11.42 -1.16
C ARG A 1098 8.17 12.94 -1.05
N ARG A 1099 7.84 13.46 0.13
CA ARG A 1099 7.96 14.88 0.50
C ARG A 1099 8.90 15.04 1.68
N TRP A 1100 9.82 15.99 1.58
CA TRP A 1100 10.77 16.40 2.62
C TRP A 1100 10.68 17.89 2.89
N ARG A 1101 11.01 18.26 4.12
CA ARG A 1101 11.34 19.65 4.44
C ARG A 1101 12.85 19.81 4.40
N ILE A 1102 13.34 20.78 3.65
CA ILE A 1102 14.78 21.05 3.59
C ILE A 1102 15.24 21.47 4.99
N GLY A 1103 16.18 20.70 5.57
CA GLY A 1103 16.69 20.88 6.94
C GLY A 1103 16.18 19.88 7.99
N GLU A 1104 15.22 19.01 7.66
CA GLU A 1104 14.78 17.90 8.52
C GLU A 1104 15.43 16.57 8.07
N TYR A 1105 16.05 15.82 8.99
CA TYR A 1105 16.85 14.61 8.69
C TYR A 1105 16.04 13.28 8.69
N ASN A 1106 14.74 13.33 8.37
CA ASN A 1106 13.85 12.16 8.38
C ASN A 1106 13.74 11.50 6.98
N GLU A 1107 13.27 10.26 6.90
CA GLU A 1107 13.16 9.46 5.63
C GLU A 1107 12.14 10.00 4.59
N GLY A 1108 11.57 11.19 4.80
CA GLY A 1108 10.53 11.77 3.95
C GLY A 1108 9.19 11.07 4.11
N VAL A 1109 8.11 11.81 3.86
CA VAL A 1109 6.74 11.29 3.97
C VAL A 1109 6.29 10.85 2.58
N VAL A 1110 5.82 9.61 2.43
CA VAL A 1110 5.18 9.16 1.19
C VAL A 1110 3.89 9.93 0.97
N VAL A 1111 3.75 10.56 -0.19
CA VAL A 1111 2.60 11.42 -0.55
C VAL A 1111 1.86 10.94 -1.81
N ALA A 1112 2.47 10.06 -2.61
CA ALA A 1112 1.81 9.33 -3.69
C ALA A 1112 2.48 7.95 -3.88
N GLY A 1113 1.70 6.93 -4.23
CA GLY A 1113 2.17 5.54 -4.31
C GLY A 1113 2.53 4.96 -2.94
N GLY A 1114 3.57 4.12 -2.89
CA GLY A 1114 4.07 3.48 -1.67
C GLY A 1114 3.32 2.21 -1.25
N ASN A 1115 2.42 1.70 -2.09
CA ASN A 1115 1.72 0.43 -1.91
C ASN A 1115 2.16 -0.60 -2.95
N GLU A 1116 3.47 -0.72 -3.15
CA GLU A 1116 4.11 -1.54 -4.19
C GLU A 1116 3.89 -1.01 -5.61
N LYS A 1117 4.59 -1.66 -6.55
CA LYS A 1117 4.48 -1.38 -7.98
C LYS A 1117 3.16 -1.94 -8.50
N GLY A 1118 2.39 -1.12 -9.21
CA GLY A 1118 1.18 -1.60 -9.88
C GLY A 1118 0.35 -0.48 -10.49
N ASN A 1119 -0.87 -0.82 -10.91
CA ASN A 1119 -1.77 0.08 -11.63
C ASN A 1119 -3.07 0.40 -10.86
N GLN A 1120 -3.20 -0.04 -9.60
CA GLN A 1120 -4.29 0.38 -8.73
C GLN A 1120 -4.21 1.88 -8.44
N LEU A 1121 -5.29 2.47 -7.92
CA LEU A 1121 -5.35 3.92 -7.66
C LEU A 1121 -4.40 4.37 -6.54
N ASN A 1122 -4.01 3.46 -5.66
CA ASN A 1122 -3.03 3.68 -4.59
C ASN A 1122 -1.60 3.27 -4.96
N GLN A 1123 -1.35 2.88 -6.21
CA GLN A 1123 -0.08 2.37 -6.73
C GLN A 1123 0.44 3.23 -7.88
N LEU A 1124 1.76 3.16 -8.09
CA LEU A 1124 2.46 3.75 -9.23
C LEU A 1124 3.35 2.68 -9.88
N TYR A 1125 3.75 2.91 -11.12
CA TYR A 1125 4.76 2.16 -11.82
C TYR A 1125 5.64 3.10 -12.68
N GLY A 1126 6.90 3.22 -12.26
CA GLY A 1126 7.90 4.04 -12.93
C GLY A 1126 7.57 5.54 -12.92
N PRO A 1127 7.26 6.15 -11.75
CA PRO A 1127 6.98 7.57 -11.69
C PRO A 1127 8.21 8.38 -12.12
N THR A 1128 8.08 9.22 -13.15
CA THR A 1128 9.21 9.98 -13.68
C THR A 1128 9.17 11.44 -13.25
N PHE A 1129 8.14 12.17 -13.63
CA PHE A 1129 8.04 13.62 -13.40
C PHE A 1129 6.89 13.97 -12.47
N ILE A 1130 7.07 15.05 -11.73
CA ILE A 1130 6.13 15.51 -10.72
C ILE A 1130 5.85 17.00 -10.88
N PHE A 1131 4.59 17.36 -10.64
CA PHE A 1131 4.16 18.75 -10.50
C PHE A 1131 3.35 18.88 -9.22
N VAL A 1132 3.56 19.97 -8.48
CA VAL A 1132 2.85 20.23 -7.22
C VAL A 1132 2.11 21.56 -7.36
N ASP A 1133 0.79 21.52 -7.18
CA ASP A 1133 -0.05 22.72 -7.25
C ASP A 1133 -0.04 23.50 -5.92
N GLU A 1134 -0.72 24.66 -5.88
CA GLU A 1134 -0.78 25.52 -4.69
C GLU A 1134 -1.46 24.84 -3.49
N ASP A 1135 -2.33 23.84 -3.73
CA ASP A 1135 -3.01 23.05 -2.71
C ASP A 1135 -2.16 21.85 -2.22
N GLN A 1136 -0.91 21.75 -2.68
CA GLN A 1136 0.00 20.62 -2.44
C GLN A 1136 -0.54 19.29 -2.97
N SER A 1137 -1.38 19.32 -4.00
CA SER A 1137 -1.72 18.12 -4.76
C SER A 1137 -0.54 17.75 -5.65
N VAL A 1138 -0.21 16.47 -5.69
CA VAL A 1138 0.92 15.94 -6.44
C VAL A 1138 0.40 15.28 -7.71
N TYR A 1139 0.80 15.82 -8.85
CA TYR A 1139 0.59 15.22 -10.17
C TYR A 1139 1.82 14.42 -10.54
N VAL A 1140 1.63 13.15 -10.89
CA VAL A 1140 2.71 12.21 -11.17
C VAL A 1140 2.53 11.65 -12.56
N SER A 1141 3.57 11.76 -13.39
CA SER A 1141 3.66 10.99 -14.62
C SER A 1141 3.95 9.54 -14.28
N ASP A 1142 2.90 8.73 -14.26
CA ASP A 1142 2.94 7.29 -13.96
C ASP A 1142 3.31 6.53 -15.24
N SER A 1143 4.58 6.70 -15.64
CA SER A 1143 5.03 6.50 -17.02
C SER A 1143 4.82 5.09 -17.54
N ASP A 1144 5.09 4.08 -16.72
CA ASP A 1144 5.01 2.69 -17.16
C ASP A 1144 3.56 2.13 -17.07
N ASN A 1145 2.60 2.95 -16.61
CA ASN A 1145 1.15 2.70 -16.64
C ASN A 1145 0.40 3.58 -17.66
N ASP A 1146 1.11 4.35 -18.51
CA ASP A 1146 0.54 5.20 -19.56
C ASP A 1146 -0.53 6.19 -19.07
N ARG A 1147 -0.32 6.75 -17.88
CA ARG A 1147 -1.27 7.66 -17.24
C ARG A 1147 -0.59 8.76 -16.45
N VAL A 1148 -1.37 9.79 -16.14
CA VAL A 1148 -1.00 10.81 -15.16
C VAL A 1148 -1.99 10.73 -14.02
N MET A 1149 -1.47 10.70 -12.81
CA MET A 1149 -2.24 10.51 -11.59
C MET A 1149 -2.11 11.74 -10.70
N LYS A 1150 -3.21 12.17 -10.07
CA LYS A 1150 -3.25 13.27 -9.10
C LYS A 1150 -3.52 12.71 -7.71
N TRP A 1151 -2.65 12.99 -6.73
CA TRP A 1151 -2.91 12.76 -5.31
C TRP A 1151 -3.20 14.09 -4.63
N LYS A 1152 -4.41 14.24 -4.08
CA LYS A 1152 -4.71 15.33 -3.16
C LYS A 1152 -3.93 15.11 -1.85
N LYS A 1153 -3.54 16.21 -1.19
CA LYS A 1153 -2.82 16.16 0.09
C LYS A 1153 -3.53 15.24 1.12
N GLY A 1154 -2.81 14.23 1.60
CA GLY A 1154 -3.29 13.28 2.61
C GLY A 1154 -4.19 12.16 2.07
N SER A 1155 -4.41 12.09 0.75
CA SER A 1155 -5.13 10.98 0.13
C SER A 1155 -4.31 9.69 0.18
N LYS A 1156 -4.99 8.55 0.36
CA LYS A 1156 -4.37 7.22 0.27
C LYS A 1156 -4.32 6.69 -1.16
N GLU A 1157 -5.16 7.24 -2.04
CA GLU A 1157 -5.27 6.86 -3.45
C GLU A 1157 -5.28 8.10 -4.34
N GLY A 1158 -4.84 7.95 -5.58
CA GLY A 1158 -4.82 8.99 -6.60
C GLY A 1158 -5.97 8.84 -7.57
N THR A 1159 -6.19 9.87 -8.38
CA THR A 1159 -7.17 9.87 -9.47
C THR A 1159 -6.45 9.98 -10.80
N ILE A 1160 -6.87 9.21 -11.80
CA ILE A 1160 -6.37 9.34 -13.17
C ILE A 1160 -6.87 10.67 -13.73
N VAL A 1161 -5.96 11.56 -14.10
CA VAL A 1161 -6.28 12.88 -14.64
C VAL A 1161 -5.89 13.05 -16.12
N ALA A 1162 -5.05 12.18 -16.64
CA ALA A 1162 -4.80 12.03 -18.08
C ALA A 1162 -4.42 10.57 -18.42
N GLY A 1163 -4.79 10.11 -19.61
CA GLY A 1163 -4.55 8.73 -20.05
C GLY A 1163 -5.39 7.69 -19.29
N GLY A 1164 -4.81 6.53 -19.01
CA GLY A 1164 -5.46 5.44 -18.24
C GLY A 1164 -6.40 4.54 -19.04
N ASN A 1165 -6.54 4.76 -20.36
CA ASN A 1165 -7.30 3.91 -21.28
C ASN A 1165 -6.38 2.96 -22.08
N GLY A 1166 -5.29 2.52 -21.45
CA GLY A 1166 -4.22 1.74 -22.08
C GLY A 1166 -3.30 2.57 -22.99
N GLU A 1167 -2.19 1.96 -23.39
CA GLU A 1167 -1.22 2.55 -24.30
C GLU A 1167 -1.85 2.87 -25.66
N GLY A 1168 -1.59 4.07 -26.20
CA GLY A 1168 -1.98 4.37 -27.58
C GLY A 1168 -1.85 5.82 -27.99
N ARG A 1169 -2.21 6.08 -29.25
CA ARG A 1169 -2.15 7.42 -29.90
C ARG A 1169 -3.48 8.17 -29.91
N ASN A 1170 -4.55 7.56 -29.43
CA ASN A 1170 -5.86 8.20 -29.39
C ASN A 1170 -5.85 9.41 -28.45
N LEU A 1171 -6.88 10.25 -28.57
CA LEU A 1171 -7.00 11.45 -27.74
C LEU A 1171 -7.33 11.14 -26.27
N THR A 1172 -7.69 9.90 -25.94
CA THR A 1172 -7.95 9.45 -24.56
C THR A 1172 -6.83 8.55 -24.01
N GLN A 1173 -5.76 8.33 -24.78
CA GLN A 1173 -4.65 7.43 -24.47
C GLN A 1173 -3.32 8.20 -24.49
N LEU A 1174 -2.34 7.67 -23.75
CA LEU A 1174 -0.96 8.12 -23.72
C LEU A 1174 -0.04 6.93 -24.04
N SER A 1175 1.22 7.18 -24.33
CA SER A 1175 2.28 6.16 -24.40
C SER A 1175 3.53 6.71 -23.72
N SER A 1176 3.86 6.11 -22.57
CA SER A 1176 4.99 6.48 -21.71
C SER A 1176 5.06 7.99 -21.43
N PRO A 1177 4.10 8.61 -20.72
CA PRO A 1177 4.16 10.04 -20.42
C PRO A 1177 5.33 10.36 -19.47
N TYR A 1178 6.16 11.35 -19.80
CA TYR A 1178 7.41 11.65 -19.05
C TYR A 1178 7.45 13.04 -18.41
N GLY A 1179 6.48 13.89 -18.66
CA GLY A 1179 6.43 15.26 -18.16
C GLY A 1179 4.99 15.67 -17.94
N VAL A 1180 4.74 16.35 -16.84
CA VAL A 1180 3.44 16.90 -16.49
C VAL A 1180 3.63 18.28 -15.89
N ILE A 1181 2.86 19.26 -16.36
CA ILE A 1181 2.71 20.57 -15.74
C ILE A 1181 1.25 20.98 -15.78
N VAL A 1182 0.83 21.78 -14.82
CA VAL A 1182 -0.53 22.32 -14.74
C VAL A 1182 -0.44 23.83 -14.81
N ASP A 1183 -1.27 24.47 -15.64
CA ASP A 1183 -1.33 25.93 -15.70
C ASP A 1183 -2.18 26.53 -14.58
N ASP A 1184 -2.20 27.86 -14.47
CA ASP A 1184 -2.98 28.59 -13.47
C ASP A 1184 -4.51 28.39 -13.59
N LEU A 1185 -4.99 27.80 -14.69
CA LEU A 1185 -6.39 27.45 -14.90
C LEU A 1185 -6.71 26.00 -14.51
N GLY A 1186 -5.72 25.20 -14.11
CA GLY A 1186 -5.88 23.77 -13.83
C GLY A 1186 -5.78 22.87 -15.07
N GLN A 1187 -5.43 23.41 -16.24
CA GLN A 1187 -5.27 22.61 -17.47
C GLN A 1187 -3.98 21.79 -17.38
N ILE A 1188 -4.10 20.50 -17.67
CA ILE A 1188 -2.99 19.55 -17.52
C ILE A 1188 -2.29 19.38 -18.86
N TYR A 1189 -0.99 19.64 -18.90
CA TYR A 1189 -0.15 19.46 -20.08
C TYR A 1189 0.80 18.28 -19.86
N VAL A 1190 0.78 17.33 -20.79
CA VAL A 1190 1.49 16.07 -20.68
C VAL A 1190 2.44 15.89 -21.86
N ALA A 1191 3.71 15.59 -21.57
CA ALA A 1191 4.67 15.14 -22.57
C ALA A 1191 4.45 13.65 -22.85
N ASP A 1192 3.67 13.38 -23.90
CA ASP A 1192 3.32 12.05 -24.38
C ASP A 1192 4.48 11.50 -25.22
N ARG A 1193 5.54 11.06 -24.52
CA ARG A 1193 6.86 10.79 -25.08
C ARG A 1193 6.83 9.74 -26.20
N GLY A 1194 6.13 8.63 -26.00
CA GLY A 1194 6.02 7.56 -26.99
C GLY A 1194 5.31 7.98 -28.28
N ASN A 1195 4.55 9.07 -28.21
CA ASN A 1195 3.79 9.62 -29.32
C ASN A 1195 4.37 10.90 -29.92
N ASP A 1196 5.52 11.37 -29.41
CA ASP A 1196 6.24 12.54 -29.89
C ASP A 1196 5.40 13.83 -29.91
N ARG A 1197 4.55 14.03 -28.89
CA ARG A 1197 3.60 15.15 -28.82
C ARG A 1197 3.42 15.68 -27.40
N ILE A 1198 2.90 16.91 -27.29
CA ILE A 1198 2.39 17.47 -26.04
C ILE A 1198 0.87 17.51 -26.10
N MET A 1199 0.23 16.95 -25.08
CA MET A 1199 -1.22 16.88 -24.94
C MET A 1199 -1.69 17.85 -23.87
N ARG A 1200 -2.79 18.55 -24.11
CA ARG A 1200 -3.57 19.23 -23.07
C ARG A 1200 -4.79 18.37 -22.72
N TRP A 1201 -5.09 18.19 -21.45
CA TRP A 1201 -6.22 17.37 -20.98
C TRP A 1201 -7.30 18.23 -20.33
N CYS A 1202 -8.56 18.02 -20.75
CA CYS A 1202 -9.77 18.60 -20.16
C CYS A 1202 -10.88 17.52 -20.15
N GLU A 1203 -11.62 17.37 -19.05
CA GLU A 1203 -12.84 16.52 -18.99
C GLU A 1203 -12.67 15.08 -19.53
N GLY A 1204 -11.54 14.41 -19.22
CA GLY A 1204 -11.30 13.01 -19.59
C GLY A 1204 -10.79 12.76 -21.02
N LYS A 1205 -10.63 13.81 -21.83
CA LYS A 1205 -10.04 13.72 -23.18
C LYS A 1205 -8.91 14.74 -23.38
N GLY A 1206 -7.90 14.33 -24.13
CA GLY A 1206 -6.79 15.16 -24.52
C GLY A 1206 -6.94 15.81 -25.89
N GLU A 1207 -6.19 16.86 -26.13
CA GLU A 1207 -5.96 17.48 -27.44
C GLU A 1207 -4.47 17.70 -27.68
N VAL A 1208 -4.04 17.55 -28.94
CA VAL A 1208 -2.65 17.78 -29.32
C VAL A 1208 -2.39 19.28 -29.38
N VAL A 1209 -1.47 19.76 -28.56
CA VAL A 1209 -1.07 21.17 -28.49
C VAL A 1209 0.06 21.46 -29.48
N VAL A 1210 1.10 20.61 -29.47
CA VAL A 1210 2.26 20.66 -30.37
C VAL A 1210 2.82 19.25 -30.61
N GLY A 1211 3.48 19.03 -31.75
CA GLY A 1211 4.09 17.75 -32.12
C GLY A 1211 3.11 16.69 -32.66
N GLY A 1212 3.60 15.47 -32.85
CA GLY A 1212 2.81 14.30 -33.24
C GLY A 1212 2.19 14.32 -34.65
N ASN A 1213 2.60 15.26 -35.52
CA ASN A 1213 1.94 15.54 -36.79
C ASN A 1213 2.87 15.48 -38.02
N GLY A 1214 4.16 15.18 -37.84
CA GLY A 1214 5.16 15.08 -38.90
C GLY A 1214 5.50 16.40 -39.61
N LYS A 1215 5.17 17.56 -39.02
CA LYS A 1215 5.39 18.89 -39.61
C LYS A 1215 6.57 19.62 -38.96
N GLU A 1216 6.75 20.91 -39.27
CA GLU A 1216 7.84 21.75 -38.76
C GLU A 1216 7.93 21.81 -37.22
N ASN A 1217 6.84 21.47 -36.53
CA ASN A 1217 6.75 21.43 -35.07
C ASN A 1217 6.90 20.02 -34.46
N GLN A 1218 7.39 19.07 -35.24
CA GLN A 1218 7.60 17.69 -34.79
C GLN A 1218 8.67 17.65 -33.69
N LEU A 1219 8.29 17.01 -32.58
CA LEU A 1219 9.17 16.69 -31.46
C LEU A 1219 9.72 15.27 -31.63
N TYR A 1220 10.75 14.91 -30.88
CA TYR A 1220 11.24 13.54 -30.81
C TYR A 1220 11.55 13.15 -29.35
N GLY A 1221 10.69 12.33 -28.77
CA GLY A 1221 10.74 11.88 -27.38
C GLY A 1221 10.69 13.03 -26.36
N PRO A 1222 9.68 13.92 -26.39
CA PRO A 1222 9.60 15.03 -25.43
C PRO A 1222 9.60 14.53 -23.98
N ARG A 1223 10.29 15.26 -23.09
CA ARG A 1223 10.38 14.93 -21.65
C ARG A 1223 9.92 16.07 -20.75
N GLY A 1224 10.84 16.88 -20.22
CA GLY A 1224 10.52 17.99 -19.34
C GLY A 1224 9.74 19.09 -20.05
N LEU A 1225 8.82 19.71 -19.30
CA LEU A 1225 8.01 20.84 -19.73
C LEU A 1225 8.12 21.96 -18.69
N SER A 1226 8.07 23.20 -19.13
CA SER A 1226 8.01 24.36 -18.24
C SER A 1226 7.31 25.53 -18.93
N PHE A 1227 6.66 26.40 -18.16
CA PHE A 1227 6.13 27.67 -18.63
C PHE A 1227 7.04 28.80 -18.18
N ASP A 1228 7.21 29.82 -19.03
CA ASP A 1228 7.67 31.12 -18.56
C ASP A 1228 6.50 31.93 -17.99
N ASP A 1229 6.83 33.06 -17.35
CA ASP A 1229 5.87 34.03 -16.84
C ASP A 1229 4.96 34.63 -17.92
N GLU A 1230 5.27 34.42 -19.21
CA GLU A 1230 4.48 34.78 -20.40
C GLU A 1230 3.52 33.71 -20.88
N GLY A 1231 3.53 32.52 -20.26
CA GLY A 1231 2.72 31.38 -20.70
C GLY A 1231 3.27 30.72 -21.98
N ASN A 1232 4.51 31.03 -22.37
CA ASN A 1232 5.17 30.33 -23.45
C ASN A 1232 5.59 28.94 -22.96
N LEU A 1233 5.38 27.92 -23.80
CA LEU A 1233 5.68 26.53 -23.46
C LEU A 1233 7.11 26.19 -23.89
N TYR A 1234 7.92 25.73 -22.95
CA TYR A 1234 9.25 25.20 -23.20
C TYR A 1234 9.23 23.68 -23.09
N VAL A 1235 9.84 23.02 -24.08
CA VAL A 1235 9.84 21.56 -24.19
C VAL A 1235 11.25 21.06 -24.37
N VAL A 1236 11.61 20.04 -23.59
CA VAL A 1236 12.84 19.27 -23.78
C VAL A 1236 12.61 18.29 -24.92
N ASP A 1237 13.11 18.63 -26.10
CA ASP A 1237 13.05 17.83 -27.32
C ASP A 1237 14.26 16.88 -27.36
N LEU A 1238 14.24 15.88 -26.47
CA LEU A 1238 15.38 15.02 -26.12
C LEU A 1238 16.06 14.42 -27.33
N GLY A 1239 15.29 13.84 -28.25
CA GLY A 1239 15.82 13.12 -29.40
C GLY A 1239 16.55 14.05 -30.38
N ASN A 1240 16.16 15.32 -30.42
CA ASN A 1240 16.81 16.37 -31.21
C ASN A 1240 17.89 17.12 -30.42
N ASN A 1241 18.16 16.75 -29.17
CA ASN A 1241 19.18 17.35 -28.30
C ASN A 1241 19.06 18.88 -28.20
N ARG A 1242 17.84 19.37 -27.99
CA ARG A 1242 17.54 20.81 -27.91
C ARG A 1242 16.40 21.10 -26.95
N ILE A 1243 16.29 22.37 -26.55
CA ILE A 1243 15.12 22.93 -25.90
C ILE A 1243 14.41 23.82 -26.92
N VAL A 1244 13.10 23.61 -27.08
CA VAL A 1244 12.26 24.43 -27.97
C VAL A 1244 11.28 25.25 -27.15
N LYS A 1245 11.13 26.52 -27.53
CA LYS A 1245 10.11 27.44 -27.03
C LYS A 1245 8.99 27.56 -28.06
N PHE A 1246 7.78 27.40 -27.59
CA PHE A 1246 6.57 27.71 -28.33
C PHE A 1246 5.99 29.00 -27.76
N GLU A 1247 5.86 30.01 -28.62
CA GLU A 1247 5.28 31.29 -28.22
C GLU A 1247 3.76 31.22 -28.20
N ILE A 1248 3.16 31.74 -27.14
CA ILE A 1248 1.71 31.81 -27.05
C ILE A 1248 1.16 32.79 -28.11
N ILE A 1249 0.09 32.41 -28.82
CA ILE A 1249 -0.65 33.28 -29.74
C ILE A 1249 -1.63 34.04 -28.88
N LEU A 1250 -1.42 35.35 -28.81
CA LEU A 1250 -2.21 36.30 -28.03
C LEU A 1250 -3.49 36.72 -28.73
#